data_AF-A0A8J2T178-F1
#
_entry.id   AF-A0A8J2T178-F1
#
_cell.length_a   1.000
_cell.length_b   1.000
_cell.length_c   1.000
_cell.angle_alpha   90.00
_cell.angle_beta   90.00
_cell.angle_gamma   90.00
#
_symmetry.space_group_name_H-M   'P 1'
#
loop_
_entity.id
_entity.type
_entity.pdbx_description
1 polymer ?
#
loop_
_entity_poly.entity_id
_entity_poly.type
_entity_poly.pdbx_seq_one_letter_code
_entity_poly.pdbx_strand_id
1 'polypeptide(L)'
;MASVVVVGSGGREHAIVKALAASPKVSTVFAAPGNGGTEAMGGKVQNVDVKPKDVAGWAAARGISLVVVGPEQPLVDGVCDECADKGIPAFGPSALAAEIEASKAWSKAFMDRHGLKTAAFETFKREEGDKARDYVKSCGHSVVVKASGLAAGKGVLVPPPNDIEAALKAVDEMFHPTNKAFGAAGDVVVIEQLLTGPEISLFAFCDGTTARCMLPAQDHKRAHDGDRGPNTGGMGAYAPSPQISAAELKVAERIMQEAVTGLKKEGRPFVGCLYGGFMLTPDGPYLLEFNARFGDPETQVVLPLLKSDCFEVMSACAAGTLDSVEVEWRDACACTVVVAAGGYPNKYDKGLVMSGVDDADSLPGVTVYHAGTKTKGDQLVTSGGRVVAVSCIAPELKGAVRGAYAGAARIRFAGAFHRGDIARRCLDAPLKVGVLGSTRGTSLQAVLDALSGGTLRNVELACVLSNKKDSGLLDRCRSYCPVHHIPAKKGEDRALYDSKLTAKLLEHGVEVVLCVGWMRIFSKEFCQAWRGRCINVHPSLLPKHGGLMDLDVHASVLKAGDSETGCTVHLVTEDVDGGTVLVQKSTTVEKGDTPETLKGKVQALEGPSLIDAVEALRDGDAGARFAPRPRVTEEEEVVASGSVPLTYAAAGVSIDAGNALVERIKPLAKATTIPGCEGSLGGFGSVFDLEKAGFGGPDVLLVSGTDGVGTKLRLAQRASLIGDTRTKADIARGLGIDLVAMCANDIATMGAQPLFFLDYYATGALDVDACASLVEGVADGCAKSGCALSGGETAEMPGLYGAGDFDVAGFCVGAVRKRDLLPRTSSMQAGDVLIGVASSGVHANGFSLVRKALAKFAKQQNTSIFALLDAPASSVGAGGDESLASVLLAPTRLYASTMGAVRQVPGLRGAAHITGGGLTENLPRVLPDHLMAKVTPWALPPLFEWLRRACGGLPDDELVRTFNAGIGLVFVVAASDAAALKKALSDANEGGVVDLGVLAARGGGPACVVEGKLRSSA
;
A
#
# COMPACT_ATOMS: atom_id res chain seq x y z
N MET A 1 -28.17 13.96 11.84
CA MET A 1 -27.76 12.80 11.03
C MET A 1 -28.56 12.85 9.74
N ALA A 2 -27.90 12.73 8.59
CA ALA A 2 -28.51 12.84 7.28
C ALA A 2 -28.93 11.47 6.74
N SER A 3 -30.05 11.42 6.00
CA SER A 3 -30.38 10.28 5.14
C SER A 3 -30.15 10.69 3.70
N VAL A 4 -29.45 9.87 2.92
CA VAL A 4 -29.07 10.17 1.53
C VAL A 4 -29.56 9.07 0.59
N VAL A 5 -29.79 9.38 -0.68
CA VAL A 5 -30.10 8.39 -1.72
C VAL A 5 -29.12 8.48 -2.88
N VAL A 6 -28.59 7.34 -3.31
CA VAL A 6 -27.71 7.20 -4.47
C VAL A 6 -28.48 6.52 -5.60
N VAL A 7 -28.61 7.19 -6.73
CA VAL A 7 -29.32 6.68 -7.91
C VAL A 7 -28.37 5.88 -8.78
N GLY A 8 -28.75 4.64 -9.08
CA GLY A 8 -28.03 3.72 -9.97
C GLY A 8 -27.79 2.32 -9.36
N SER A 9 -26.91 1.55 -9.99
CA SER A 9 -26.68 0.11 -9.70
C SER A 9 -25.32 -0.44 -10.16
N GLY A 10 -24.42 0.39 -10.70
CA GLY A 10 -23.09 0.00 -11.16
C GLY A 10 -22.00 -0.02 -10.07
N GLY A 11 -20.76 -0.30 -10.48
CA GLY A 11 -19.61 -0.34 -9.57
C GLY A 11 -19.26 1.04 -9.02
N ARG A 12 -19.43 2.08 -9.85
CA ARG A 12 -19.38 3.49 -9.46
C ARG A 12 -20.37 3.84 -8.35
N GLU A 13 -21.62 3.41 -8.47
CA GLU A 13 -22.62 3.68 -7.42
C GLU A 13 -22.31 2.93 -6.13
N HIS A 14 -21.79 1.70 -6.18
CA HIS A 14 -21.31 1.01 -4.99
C HIS A 14 -20.14 1.77 -4.33
N ALA A 15 -19.17 2.28 -5.11
CA ALA A 15 -18.10 3.12 -4.57
C ALA A 15 -18.62 4.41 -3.90
N ILE A 16 -19.61 5.09 -4.50
CA ILE A 16 -20.27 6.26 -3.91
C ILE A 16 -21.01 5.89 -2.61
N VAL A 17 -21.79 4.79 -2.60
CA VAL A 17 -22.48 4.27 -1.41
C VAL A 17 -21.49 3.95 -0.28
N LYS A 18 -20.36 3.29 -0.60
CA LYS A 18 -19.30 2.96 0.38
C LYS A 18 -18.66 4.22 0.96
N ALA A 19 -18.41 5.25 0.15
CA ALA A 19 -17.86 6.52 0.60
C ALA A 19 -18.84 7.33 1.48
N LEU A 20 -20.13 7.37 1.12
CA LEU A 20 -21.17 8.05 1.91
C LEU A 20 -21.48 7.33 3.23
N ALA A 21 -21.52 6.00 3.23
CA ALA A 21 -21.77 5.20 4.44
C ALA A 21 -20.67 5.37 5.50
N ALA A 22 -19.42 5.61 5.06
CA ALA A 22 -18.29 5.89 5.94
C ALA A 22 -18.40 7.23 6.69
N SER A 23 -19.20 8.19 6.20
CA SER A 23 -19.41 9.48 6.89
C SER A 23 -20.09 9.27 8.25
N PRO A 24 -19.58 9.84 9.35
CA PRO A 24 -20.27 9.84 10.64
C PRO A 24 -21.52 10.75 10.63
N LYS A 25 -21.66 11.67 9.66
CA LYS A 25 -22.81 12.57 9.55
C LYS A 25 -24.04 11.91 8.91
N VAL A 26 -23.84 10.82 8.16
CA VAL A 26 -24.90 10.04 7.51
C VAL A 26 -25.40 8.91 8.43
N SER A 27 -26.71 8.83 8.66
CA SER A 27 -27.37 7.69 9.32
C SER A 27 -27.73 6.58 8.35
N THR A 28 -28.21 6.93 7.15
CA THR A 28 -28.76 5.97 6.19
C THR A 28 -28.38 6.35 4.76
N VAL A 29 -27.94 5.36 3.97
CA VAL A 29 -27.69 5.47 2.54
C VAL A 29 -28.65 4.53 1.81
N PHE A 30 -29.60 5.11 1.08
CA PHE A 30 -30.48 4.36 0.20
C PHE A 30 -29.84 4.21 -1.18
N ALA A 31 -29.85 3.01 -1.77
CA ALA A 31 -29.37 2.78 -3.13
C ALA A 31 -30.54 2.42 -4.06
N ALA A 32 -30.70 3.17 -5.15
CA ALA A 32 -31.91 3.18 -5.98
C ALA A 32 -31.62 2.78 -7.45
N PRO A 33 -31.74 1.49 -7.84
CA PRO A 33 -32.14 0.33 -7.04
C PRO A 33 -30.98 -0.38 -6.32
N GLY A 34 -29.73 0.05 -6.52
CA GLY A 34 -28.56 -0.65 -6.00
C GLY A 34 -28.29 -1.99 -6.70
N ASN A 35 -27.43 -2.81 -6.10
CA ASN A 35 -27.04 -4.14 -6.60
C ASN A 35 -26.76 -5.12 -5.45
N GLY A 36 -26.34 -6.34 -5.78
CA GLY A 36 -26.06 -7.39 -4.77
C GLY A 36 -24.97 -7.03 -3.74
N GLY A 37 -24.03 -6.14 -4.08
CA GLY A 37 -22.99 -5.68 -3.16
C GLY A 37 -23.49 -4.59 -2.21
N THR A 38 -24.27 -3.62 -2.70
CA THR A 38 -24.89 -2.61 -1.82
C THR A 38 -25.94 -3.21 -0.89
N GLU A 39 -26.58 -4.32 -1.28
CA GLU A 39 -27.41 -5.13 -0.37
C GLU A 39 -26.56 -5.73 0.77
N ALA A 40 -25.45 -6.38 0.42
CA ALA A 40 -24.59 -7.10 1.36
C ALA A 40 -23.87 -6.21 2.37
N MET A 41 -23.71 -4.90 2.09
CA MET A 41 -23.12 -3.95 3.03
C MET A 41 -23.87 -3.83 4.36
N GLY A 42 -25.22 -3.93 4.32
CA GLY A 42 -26.09 -3.78 5.48
C GLY A 42 -25.84 -2.51 6.32
N GLY A 43 -26.18 -2.58 7.62
CA GLY A 43 -25.94 -1.50 8.57
C GLY A 43 -26.68 -0.20 8.20
N LYS A 44 -25.95 0.79 7.69
CA LYS A 44 -26.50 2.06 7.20
C LYS A 44 -27.08 1.97 5.78
N VAL A 45 -26.72 0.95 5.01
CA VAL A 45 -27.04 0.85 3.57
C VAL A 45 -28.30 0.01 3.36
N GLN A 46 -29.19 0.48 2.49
CA GLN A 46 -30.43 -0.21 2.13
C GLN A 46 -30.73 -0.01 0.63
N ASN A 47 -30.95 -1.08 -0.12
CA ASN A 47 -31.47 -0.97 -1.48
C ASN A 47 -32.97 -0.64 -1.46
N VAL A 48 -33.45 0.12 -2.45
CA VAL A 48 -34.87 0.53 -2.55
C VAL A 48 -35.40 0.37 -3.97
N ASP A 49 -36.54 -0.31 -4.12
CA ASP A 49 -37.20 -0.50 -5.42
C ASP A 49 -37.97 0.78 -5.85
N VAL A 50 -37.19 1.77 -6.29
CA VAL A 50 -37.69 3.00 -6.93
C VAL A 50 -36.97 3.18 -8.26
N LYS A 51 -37.72 3.53 -9.30
CA LYS A 51 -37.14 3.78 -10.63
C LYS A 51 -36.35 5.10 -10.58
N PRO A 52 -35.17 5.19 -11.23
CA PRO A 52 -34.32 6.39 -11.17
C PRO A 52 -35.05 7.72 -11.41
N LYS A 53 -35.94 7.79 -12.41
CA LYS A 53 -36.75 8.97 -12.73
C LYS A 53 -37.79 9.36 -11.67
N ASP A 54 -38.17 8.46 -10.77
CA ASP A 54 -39.20 8.68 -9.75
C ASP A 54 -38.57 8.98 -8.36
N VAL A 55 -37.24 9.08 -8.28
CA VAL A 55 -36.49 9.25 -7.01
C VAL A 55 -36.77 10.57 -6.31
N ALA A 56 -36.93 11.68 -7.03
CA ALA A 56 -37.12 12.99 -6.42
C ALA A 56 -38.44 13.07 -5.61
N GLY A 57 -39.54 12.55 -6.16
CA GLY A 57 -40.81 12.40 -5.43
C GLY A 57 -40.70 11.42 -4.23
N TRP A 58 -39.99 10.31 -4.40
CA TRP A 58 -39.74 9.35 -3.31
C TRP A 58 -38.90 9.94 -2.16
N ALA A 59 -37.92 10.78 -2.50
CA ALA A 59 -37.02 11.47 -1.60
C ALA A 59 -37.75 12.57 -0.79
N ALA A 60 -38.62 13.35 -1.46
CA ALA A 60 -39.47 14.35 -0.82
C ALA A 60 -40.35 13.73 0.26
N ALA A 61 -41.01 12.61 -0.05
CA ALA A 61 -41.90 11.90 0.86
C ALA A 61 -41.19 11.29 2.10
N ARG A 62 -39.85 11.32 2.14
CA ARG A 62 -39.02 10.74 3.21
C ARG A 62 -38.09 11.73 3.90
N GLY A 63 -38.08 13.00 3.49
CA GLY A 63 -37.17 14.01 4.05
C GLY A 63 -35.68 13.69 3.82
N ILE A 64 -35.35 13.13 2.65
CA ILE A 64 -33.97 12.85 2.27
C ILE A 64 -33.16 14.15 2.21
N SER A 65 -31.96 14.13 2.79
CA SER A 65 -31.09 15.30 2.96
C SER A 65 -30.19 15.58 1.76
N LEU A 66 -29.92 14.57 0.93
CA LEU A 66 -29.13 14.68 -0.30
C LEU A 66 -29.50 13.56 -1.29
N VAL A 67 -29.76 13.92 -2.54
CA VAL A 67 -29.87 12.99 -3.67
C VAL A 67 -28.56 13.01 -4.44
N VAL A 68 -27.96 11.85 -4.73
CA VAL A 68 -26.70 11.73 -5.49
C VAL A 68 -26.96 10.91 -6.74
N VAL A 69 -26.78 11.48 -7.92
CA VAL A 69 -27.10 10.80 -9.19
C VAL A 69 -25.82 10.21 -9.81
N GLY A 70 -25.79 8.88 -9.96
CA GLY A 70 -24.66 8.16 -10.54
C GLY A 70 -24.65 8.07 -12.08
N PRO A 71 -25.71 7.55 -12.72
CA PRO A 71 -25.78 7.42 -14.18
C PRO A 71 -26.27 8.69 -14.88
N GLU A 72 -26.03 8.73 -16.18
CA GLU A 72 -26.27 9.87 -17.06
C GLU A 72 -27.76 10.08 -17.39
N GLN A 73 -28.55 9.01 -17.60
CA GLN A 73 -29.94 9.14 -18.05
C GLN A 73 -30.84 9.91 -17.06
N PRO A 74 -30.80 9.69 -15.73
CA PRO A 74 -31.64 10.44 -14.78
C PRO A 74 -31.27 11.93 -14.67
N LEU A 75 -30.04 12.32 -15.04
CA LEU A 75 -29.66 13.73 -15.16
C LEU A 75 -30.37 14.37 -16.36
N VAL A 76 -30.36 13.70 -17.52
CA VAL A 76 -31.05 14.15 -18.74
C VAL A 76 -32.57 14.14 -18.56
N ASP A 77 -33.11 13.19 -17.78
CA ASP A 77 -34.54 13.12 -17.44
C ASP A 77 -34.98 14.22 -16.44
N GLY A 78 -34.06 15.02 -15.90
CA GLY A 78 -34.37 16.15 -15.02
C GLY A 78 -34.60 15.82 -13.54
N VAL A 79 -34.07 14.70 -13.03
CA VAL A 79 -34.25 14.32 -11.61
C VAL A 79 -33.68 15.38 -10.65
N CYS A 80 -32.59 16.05 -11.01
CA CYS A 80 -32.02 17.13 -10.20
C CYS A 80 -32.89 18.40 -10.22
N ASP A 81 -33.53 18.70 -11.34
CA ASP A 81 -34.48 19.81 -11.45
C ASP A 81 -35.72 19.55 -10.60
N GLU A 82 -36.28 18.32 -10.66
CA GLU A 82 -37.39 17.93 -9.80
C GLU A 82 -37.01 17.92 -8.30
N CYS A 83 -35.74 17.63 -7.95
CA CYS A 83 -35.24 17.78 -6.59
C CYS A 83 -35.23 19.26 -6.16
N ALA A 84 -34.76 20.17 -7.02
CA ALA A 84 -34.74 21.60 -6.76
C ALA A 84 -36.15 22.18 -6.57
N ASP A 85 -37.10 21.81 -7.43
CA ASP A 85 -38.52 22.19 -7.31
C ASP A 85 -39.16 21.75 -5.98
N LYS A 86 -38.64 20.68 -5.37
CA LYS A 86 -39.08 20.15 -4.06
C LYS A 86 -38.19 20.60 -2.89
N GLY A 87 -37.20 21.46 -3.11
CA GLY A 87 -36.29 21.95 -2.08
C GLY A 87 -35.31 20.90 -1.53
N ILE A 88 -34.98 19.88 -2.31
CA ILE A 88 -34.07 18.79 -1.92
C ILE A 88 -32.67 19.05 -2.52
N PRO A 89 -31.60 19.10 -1.72
CA PRO A 89 -30.24 19.18 -2.25
C PRO A 89 -29.90 17.98 -3.15
N ALA A 90 -29.31 18.25 -4.31
CA ALA A 90 -28.89 17.23 -5.26
C ALA A 90 -27.42 17.40 -5.67
N PHE A 91 -26.66 16.31 -5.64
CA PHE A 91 -25.35 16.18 -6.28
C PHE A 91 -25.55 15.58 -7.67
N GLY A 92 -25.61 16.46 -8.67
CA GLY A 92 -25.78 16.16 -10.08
C GLY A 92 -26.30 17.39 -10.83
N PRO A 93 -25.96 17.56 -12.12
CA PRO A 93 -26.39 18.73 -12.87
C PRO A 93 -27.89 18.70 -13.18
N SER A 94 -28.47 19.87 -13.48
CA SER A 94 -29.77 19.98 -14.15
C SER A 94 -29.74 19.31 -15.52
N ALA A 95 -30.90 18.94 -16.07
CA ALA A 95 -31.00 18.43 -17.44
C ALA A 95 -30.38 19.40 -18.47
N LEU A 96 -30.50 20.71 -18.21
CA LEU A 96 -29.89 21.75 -19.04
C LEU A 96 -28.36 21.76 -18.93
N ALA A 97 -27.77 21.55 -17.75
CA ALA A 97 -26.32 21.43 -17.62
C ALA A 97 -25.79 20.06 -18.09
N ALA A 98 -26.61 19.00 -18.01
CA ALA A 98 -26.29 17.65 -18.48
C ALA A 98 -26.18 17.52 -20.01
N GLU A 99 -26.65 18.52 -20.79
CA GLU A 99 -26.45 18.59 -22.24
C GLU A 99 -24.95 18.50 -22.64
N ILE A 100 -24.03 18.86 -21.73
CA ILE A 100 -22.57 18.73 -21.89
C ILE A 100 -22.09 17.30 -22.14
N GLU A 101 -22.83 16.28 -21.67
CA GLU A 101 -22.64 14.86 -22.00
C GLU A 101 -23.67 14.38 -23.03
N ALA A 102 -24.93 14.81 -22.91
CA ALA A 102 -26.03 14.28 -23.71
C ALA A 102 -25.96 14.62 -25.21
N SER A 103 -25.24 15.69 -25.58
CA SER A 103 -25.07 16.15 -26.96
C SER A 103 -23.61 16.51 -27.25
N LYS A 104 -22.85 15.62 -27.88
CA LYS A 104 -21.44 15.88 -28.24
C LYS A 104 -21.30 17.03 -29.23
N ALA A 105 -22.27 17.24 -30.12
CA ALA A 105 -22.28 18.41 -31.01
C ALA A 105 -22.39 19.71 -30.21
N TRP A 106 -23.30 19.79 -29.23
CA TRP A 106 -23.43 20.96 -28.36
C TRP A 106 -22.18 21.15 -27.49
N SER A 107 -21.64 20.05 -26.94
CA SER A 107 -20.44 20.02 -26.09
C SER A 107 -19.18 20.48 -26.84
N LYS A 108 -18.98 20.05 -28.09
CA LYS A 108 -17.87 20.51 -28.96
C LYS A 108 -18.02 21.97 -29.35
N ALA A 109 -19.23 22.39 -29.73
CA ALA A 109 -19.53 23.80 -29.96
C ALA A 109 -19.39 24.66 -28.67
N PHE A 110 -19.48 24.05 -27.48
CA PHE A 110 -19.25 24.73 -26.20
C PHE A 110 -17.76 24.91 -25.94
N MET A 111 -16.96 23.86 -26.19
CA MET A 111 -15.50 23.94 -26.11
C MET A 111 -14.97 25.04 -27.03
N ASP A 112 -15.38 25.05 -28.30
CA ASP A 112 -14.96 26.04 -29.29
C ASP A 112 -15.29 27.49 -28.87
N ARG A 113 -16.57 27.78 -28.57
CA ARG A 113 -17.02 29.14 -28.26
C ARG A 113 -16.48 29.71 -26.93
N HIS A 114 -15.98 28.87 -26.02
CA HIS A 114 -15.26 29.28 -24.81
C HIS A 114 -13.73 29.15 -24.91
N GLY A 115 -13.19 28.75 -26.07
CA GLY A 115 -11.75 28.61 -26.29
C GLY A 115 -11.10 27.43 -25.56
N LEU A 116 -11.87 26.43 -25.14
CA LEU A 116 -11.36 25.22 -24.49
C LEU A 116 -10.66 24.35 -25.54
N LYS A 117 -9.39 23.99 -25.30
CA LYS A 117 -8.56 23.30 -26.28
C LYS A 117 -9.11 21.91 -26.63
N THR A 118 -9.69 21.74 -27.82
CA THR A 118 -10.26 20.49 -28.35
C THR A 118 -9.66 20.16 -29.72
N ALA A 119 -9.82 18.91 -30.17
CA ALA A 119 -9.66 18.52 -31.57
C ALA A 119 -10.48 19.45 -32.50
N ALA A 120 -9.92 19.78 -33.68
CA ALA A 120 -10.70 20.40 -34.75
C ALA A 120 -11.87 19.49 -35.15
N PHE A 121 -13.04 20.03 -35.43
CA PHE A 121 -14.23 19.23 -35.76
C PHE A 121 -15.19 19.99 -36.66
N GLU A 122 -16.11 19.25 -37.27
CA GLU A 122 -17.32 19.79 -37.87
C GLU A 122 -18.51 18.87 -37.56
N THR A 123 -19.73 19.41 -37.59
CA THR A 123 -20.97 18.68 -37.29
C THR A 123 -21.89 18.62 -38.50
N PHE A 124 -22.45 17.44 -38.75
CA PHE A 124 -23.31 17.19 -39.92
C PHE A 124 -24.58 16.49 -39.49
N LYS A 125 -25.72 16.93 -40.04
CA LYS A 125 -26.97 16.18 -39.93
C LYS A 125 -27.02 15.03 -40.94
N ARG A 126 -27.92 14.07 -40.72
CA ARG A 126 -28.14 12.93 -41.62
C ARG A 126 -28.42 13.34 -43.08
N GLU A 127 -29.18 14.41 -43.28
CA GLU A 127 -29.46 14.98 -44.60
C GLU A 127 -28.27 15.67 -45.27
N GLU A 128 -27.15 15.84 -44.55
CA GLU A 128 -25.92 16.48 -45.02
C GLU A 128 -24.78 15.47 -45.26
N GLY A 129 -25.10 14.18 -45.41
CA GLY A 129 -24.13 13.11 -45.60
C GLY A 129 -23.07 13.37 -46.68
N ASP A 130 -23.45 13.99 -47.80
CA ASP A 130 -22.49 14.36 -48.85
C ASP A 130 -21.49 15.44 -48.39
N LYS A 131 -21.94 16.45 -47.61
CA LYS A 131 -21.03 17.44 -47.00
C LYS A 131 -20.09 16.79 -46.00
N ALA A 132 -20.60 15.85 -45.20
CA ALA A 132 -19.81 15.09 -44.24
C ALA A 132 -18.68 14.30 -44.92
N ARG A 133 -19.00 13.66 -46.06
CA ARG A 133 -18.00 12.98 -46.90
C ARG A 133 -16.98 13.94 -47.49
N ASP A 134 -17.42 15.10 -47.98
CA ASP A 134 -16.52 16.09 -48.61
C ASP A 134 -15.61 16.76 -47.57
N TYR A 135 -16.07 16.93 -46.33
CA TYR A 135 -15.21 17.31 -45.21
C TYR A 135 -14.14 16.24 -44.92
N VAL A 136 -14.51 14.96 -44.85
CA VAL A 136 -13.53 13.86 -44.68
C VAL A 136 -12.45 13.86 -45.77
N LYS A 137 -12.82 14.18 -47.02
CA LYS A 137 -11.85 14.28 -48.15
C LYS A 137 -10.96 15.53 -48.09
N SER A 138 -11.41 16.62 -47.46
CA SER A 138 -10.79 17.96 -47.58
C SER A 138 -10.18 18.51 -46.29
N CYS A 139 -10.51 17.97 -45.12
CA CYS A 139 -10.02 18.44 -43.81
C CYS A 139 -8.50 18.30 -43.60
N GLY A 140 -7.81 17.49 -44.42
CA GLY A 140 -6.35 17.38 -44.42
C GLY A 140 -5.77 16.60 -43.22
N HIS A 141 -6.59 15.95 -42.42
CA HIS A 141 -6.17 15.12 -41.27
C HIS A 141 -6.97 13.83 -41.16
N SER A 142 -6.43 12.84 -40.44
CA SER A 142 -7.21 11.66 -40.04
C SER A 142 -8.37 12.06 -39.13
N VAL A 143 -9.46 11.27 -39.12
CA VAL A 143 -10.70 11.63 -38.40
C VAL A 143 -11.21 10.53 -37.46
N VAL A 144 -11.99 10.93 -36.47
CA VAL A 144 -12.86 10.09 -35.63
C VAL A 144 -14.30 10.51 -35.90
N VAL A 145 -15.20 9.52 -36.05
CA VAL A 145 -16.62 9.75 -36.34
C VAL A 145 -17.44 9.41 -35.10
N LYS A 146 -18.16 10.39 -34.54
CA LYS A 146 -18.93 10.25 -33.30
C LYS A 146 -20.41 10.56 -33.50
N ALA A 147 -21.29 9.72 -32.96
CA ALA A 147 -22.71 10.05 -32.83
C ALA A 147 -22.90 11.12 -31.74
N SER A 148 -23.74 12.13 -31.97
CA SER A 148 -23.91 13.24 -31.03
C SER A 148 -24.54 12.78 -29.71
N GLY A 149 -25.63 12.02 -29.76
CA GLY A 149 -26.41 11.63 -28.59
C GLY A 149 -25.76 10.55 -27.68
N LEU A 150 -26.49 10.18 -26.62
CA LEU A 150 -26.13 9.07 -25.73
C LEU A 150 -26.19 7.74 -26.48
N ALA A 151 -25.01 7.16 -26.77
CA ALA A 151 -24.86 5.95 -27.58
C ALA A 151 -24.18 4.79 -26.80
N ALA A 152 -24.28 4.79 -25.47
CA ALA A 152 -23.81 3.75 -24.55
C ALA A 152 -22.39 3.20 -24.87
N GLY A 153 -21.44 4.09 -25.16
CA GLY A 153 -20.05 3.75 -25.50
C GLY A 153 -19.82 3.15 -26.89
N LYS A 154 -20.87 2.98 -27.71
CA LYS A 154 -20.77 2.41 -29.08
C LYS A 154 -20.70 3.44 -30.19
N GLY A 155 -21.21 4.65 -29.97
CA GLY A 155 -21.27 5.73 -30.97
C GLY A 155 -19.94 6.47 -31.25
N VAL A 156 -18.81 5.76 -31.25
CA VAL A 156 -17.48 6.30 -31.59
C VAL A 156 -16.78 5.29 -32.50
N LEU A 157 -16.58 5.67 -33.76
CA LEU A 157 -15.84 4.91 -34.76
C LEU A 157 -14.49 5.60 -35.01
N VAL A 158 -13.41 4.82 -34.92
CA VAL A 158 -12.03 5.27 -35.17
C VAL A 158 -11.50 4.54 -36.41
N PRO A 159 -11.63 5.12 -37.61
CA PRO A 159 -10.96 4.65 -38.82
C PRO A 159 -9.43 4.52 -38.64
N PRO A 160 -8.76 3.65 -39.39
CA PRO A 160 -7.30 3.63 -39.45
C PRO A 160 -6.74 5.01 -39.89
N PRO A 161 -5.60 5.45 -39.33
CA PRO A 161 -4.97 6.69 -39.74
C PRO A 161 -4.66 6.71 -41.24
N ASN A 162 -4.95 7.83 -41.89
CA ASN A 162 -4.79 8.10 -43.31
C ASN A 162 -5.64 7.22 -44.27
N ASP A 163 -6.60 6.46 -43.74
CA ASP A 163 -7.56 5.68 -44.55
C ASP A 163 -8.87 6.44 -44.78
N ILE A 164 -8.91 7.20 -45.87
CA ILE A 164 -10.08 7.98 -46.29
C ILE A 164 -11.28 7.06 -46.61
N GLU A 165 -11.05 5.87 -47.17
CA GLU A 165 -12.15 4.96 -47.54
C GLU A 165 -12.83 4.39 -46.29
N ALA A 166 -12.05 3.96 -45.30
CA ALA A 166 -12.59 3.54 -44.00
C ALA A 166 -13.27 4.69 -43.25
N ALA A 167 -12.77 5.92 -43.36
CA ALA A 167 -13.42 7.10 -42.77
C ALA A 167 -14.77 7.42 -43.42
N LEU A 168 -14.86 7.38 -44.76
CA LEU A 168 -16.12 7.53 -45.49
C LEU A 168 -17.12 6.42 -45.14
N LYS A 169 -16.65 5.18 -44.97
CA LYS A 169 -17.47 4.05 -44.54
C LYS A 169 -17.97 4.20 -43.10
N ALA A 170 -17.17 4.77 -42.20
CA ALA A 170 -17.60 5.06 -40.82
C ALA A 170 -18.69 6.14 -40.76
N VAL A 171 -18.62 7.16 -41.62
CA VAL A 171 -19.72 8.14 -41.80
C VAL A 171 -20.99 7.45 -42.28
N ASP A 172 -20.88 6.54 -43.26
CA ASP A 172 -22.02 5.78 -43.79
C ASP A 172 -22.67 4.85 -42.77
N GLU A 173 -21.86 4.12 -42.00
CA GLU A 173 -22.35 3.23 -40.94
C GLU A 173 -23.13 3.99 -39.86
N MET A 174 -22.71 5.23 -39.56
CA MET A 174 -23.34 6.11 -38.59
C MET A 174 -24.68 6.68 -39.10
N PHE A 175 -24.74 7.07 -40.38
CA PHE A 175 -25.96 7.59 -41.02
C PHE A 175 -26.92 6.53 -41.57
N HIS A 176 -26.53 5.24 -41.60
CA HIS A 176 -27.30 4.19 -42.25
C HIS A 176 -28.72 4.04 -41.66
N PRO A 177 -29.80 4.19 -42.45
CA PRO A 177 -31.16 4.34 -41.92
C PRO A 177 -31.72 3.08 -41.25
N THR A 178 -31.17 1.89 -41.52
CA THR A 178 -31.57 0.65 -40.84
C THR A 178 -30.66 0.24 -39.69
N ASN A 179 -29.57 0.99 -39.42
CA ASN A 179 -28.64 0.65 -38.35
C ASN A 179 -29.21 1.06 -36.98
N LYS A 180 -29.98 0.15 -36.39
CA LYS A 180 -30.62 0.33 -35.06
C LYS A 180 -29.61 0.49 -33.90
N ALA A 181 -28.30 0.33 -34.12
CA ALA A 181 -27.30 0.45 -33.07
C ALA A 181 -27.16 1.88 -32.51
N PHE A 182 -27.49 2.91 -33.31
CA PHE A 182 -27.30 4.32 -32.95
C PHE A 182 -28.61 5.12 -32.75
N GLY A 183 -29.75 4.60 -33.22
CA GLY A 183 -31.06 5.24 -33.04
C GLY A 183 -31.09 6.70 -33.53
N ALA A 184 -31.79 7.57 -32.78
CA ALA A 184 -31.82 9.01 -33.03
C ALA A 184 -30.50 9.73 -32.62
N ALA A 185 -29.64 9.10 -31.82
CA ALA A 185 -28.36 9.68 -31.43
C ALA A 185 -27.39 9.85 -32.62
N GLY A 186 -27.61 9.13 -33.73
CA GLY A 186 -26.88 9.23 -34.99
C GLY A 186 -27.47 10.22 -36.01
N ASP A 187 -28.54 10.96 -35.69
CA ASP A 187 -29.10 11.98 -36.61
C ASP A 187 -28.19 13.19 -36.78
N VAL A 188 -27.28 13.42 -35.82
CA VAL A 188 -26.18 14.39 -35.90
C VAL A 188 -24.88 13.65 -35.62
N VAL A 189 -23.91 13.80 -36.50
CA VAL A 189 -22.57 13.22 -36.40
C VAL A 189 -21.56 14.34 -36.21
N VAL A 190 -20.62 14.14 -35.29
CA VAL A 190 -19.42 14.97 -35.12
C VAL A 190 -18.27 14.24 -35.79
N ILE A 191 -17.61 14.90 -36.74
CA ILE A 191 -16.37 14.40 -37.35
C ILE A 191 -15.25 15.27 -36.81
N GLU A 192 -14.37 14.68 -36.01
CA GLU A 192 -13.26 15.39 -35.36
C GLU A 192 -11.90 14.86 -35.82
N GLN A 193 -10.87 15.68 -35.73
CA GLN A 193 -9.47 15.31 -35.93
C GLN A 193 -9.09 14.16 -34.98
N LEU A 194 -8.47 13.11 -35.55
CA LEU A 194 -7.85 12.05 -34.76
C LEU A 194 -6.66 12.61 -33.99
N LEU A 195 -6.82 12.76 -32.68
CA LEU A 195 -5.72 13.05 -31.76
C LEU A 195 -5.03 11.74 -31.36
N THR A 196 -3.73 11.81 -31.06
CA THR A 196 -2.92 10.67 -30.62
C THR A 196 -2.14 11.03 -29.37
N GLY A 197 -1.99 10.05 -28.47
CA GLY A 197 -1.34 10.21 -27.18
C GLY A 197 -1.96 9.32 -26.08
N PRO A 198 -1.52 9.50 -24.83
CA PRO A 198 -2.22 9.01 -23.64
C PRO A 198 -3.63 9.62 -23.46
N GLU A 199 -4.64 8.79 -23.21
CA GLU A 199 -5.93 9.25 -22.67
C GLU A 199 -5.87 9.38 -21.13
N ILE A 200 -6.46 10.43 -20.58
CA ILE A 200 -6.54 10.73 -19.14
C ILE A 200 -7.97 11.15 -18.79
N SER A 201 -8.53 10.58 -17.72
CA SER A 201 -9.78 11.01 -17.10
C SER A 201 -9.48 11.96 -15.95
N LEU A 202 -10.01 13.19 -15.99
CA LEU A 202 -9.92 14.15 -14.88
C LEU A 202 -11.33 14.54 -14.41
N PHE A 203 -11.63 14.27 -13.15
CA PHE A 203 -12.91 14.62 -12.53
C PHE A 203 -12.77 15.93 -11.74
N ALA A 204 -13.89 16.63 -11.55
CA ALA A 204 -14.00 17.75 -10.63
C ALA A 204 -15.31 17.69 -9.84
N PHE A 205 -15.23 17.94 -8.54
CA PHE A 205 -16.38 18.35 -7.75
C PHE A 205 -16.76 19.77 -8.17
N CYS A 206 -18.04 20.03 -8.43
CA CYS A 206 -18.55 21.30 -8.95
C CYS A 206 -19.78 21.77 -8.19
N ASP A 207 -19.86 23.08 -7.91
CA ASP A 207 -20.93 23.72 -7.12
C ASP A 207 -21.71 24.79 -7.91
N GLY A 208 -21.57 24.80 -9.24
CA GLY A 208 -22.08 25.83 -10.15
C GLY A 208 -21.12 26.99 -10.40
N THR A 209 -20.04 27.15 -9.63
CA THR A 209 -19.05 28.24 -9.79
C THR A 209 -17.61 27.74 -9.67
N THR A 210 -17.34 26.90 -8.68
CA THR A 210 -16.04 26.34 -8.32
C THR A 210 -15.90 24.94 -8.90
N ALA A 211 -14.72 24.64 -9.44
CA ALA A 211 -14.26 23.29 -9.73
C ALA A 211 -13.12 22.91 -8.77
N ARG A 212 -13.27 21.80 -8.06
CA ARG A 212 -12.18 21.15 -7.31
C ARG A 212 -11.85 19.84 -7.99
N CYS A 213 -10.76 19.84 -8.75
CA CYS A 213 -10.31 18.65 -9.49
C CYS A 213 -9.88 17.53 -8.54
N MET A 214 -10.11 16.30 -8.98
CA MET A 214 -9.74 15.07 -8.30
C MET A 214 -8.41 14.54 -8.85
N LEU A 215 -7.90 13.44 -8.30
CA LEU A 215 -6.71 12.77 -8.84
C LEU A 215 -6.96 12.34 -10.31
N PRO A 216 -6.01 12.57 -11.24
CA PRO A 216 -6.15 12.12 -12.63
C PRO A 216 -6.09 10.60 -12.70
N ALA A 217 -6.98 9.99 -13.47
CA ALA A 217 -7.01 8.55 -13.71
C ALA A 217 -6.72 8.23 -15.18
N GLN A 218 -6.44 6.97 -15.49
CA GLN A 218 -6.53 6.44 -16.85
C GLN A 218 -7.33 5.14 -16.83
N ASP A 219 -8.26 5.00 -17.77
CA ASP A 219 -9.08 3.82 -17.97
C ASP A 219 -8.55 2.94 -19.13
N HIS A 220 -9.11 1.74 -19.27
CA HIS A 220 -8.75 0.77 -20.30
C HIS A 220 -10.01 0.33 -21.05
N LYS A 221 -10.40 1.08 -22.08
CA LYS A 221 -11.66 0.90 -22.83
C LYS A 221 -11.76 -0.40 -23.61
N ARG A 222 -10.66 -0.93 -24.14
CA ARG A 222 -10.64 -2.12 -25.00
C ARG A 222 -10.83 -3.40 -24.20
N ALA A 223 -11.55 -4.38 -24.78
CA ALA A 223 -11.96 -5.61 -24.11
C ALA A 223 -10.80 -6.59 -23.77
N HIS A 224 -9.71 -6.57 -24.53
CA HIS A 224 -8.63 -7.57 -24.45
C HIS A 224 -7.24 -6.93 -24.40
N ASP A 225 -6.28 -7.69 -23.87
CA ASP A 225 -4.87 -7.31 -23.71
C ASP A 225 -4.22 -6.84 -25.02
N GLY A 226 -3.32 -5.85 -24.90
CA GLY A 226 -2.74 -5.14 -26.03
C GLY A 226 -3.72 -4.15 -26.67
N ASP A 227 -4.71 -3.68 -25.91
CA ASP A 227 -5.80 -2.80 -26.36
C ASP A 227 -6.57 -3.33 -27.59
N ARG A 228 -6.81 -4.65 -27.61
CA ARG A 228 -7.49 -5.35 -28.69
C ARG A 228 -8.98 -5.56 -28.41
N GLY A 229 -9.71 -5.92 -29.46
CA GLY A 229 -11.14 -6.20 -29.39
C GLY A 229 -12.01 -4.93 -29.41
N PRO A 230 -13.32 -5.08 -29.20
CA PRO A 230 -14.27 -3.97 -29.18
C PRO A 230 -14.02 -3.01 -28.00
N ASN A 231 -14.51 -1.77 -28.15
CA ASN A 231 -14.64 -0.84 -27.03
C ASN A 231 -15.69 -1.36 -26.03
N THR A 232 -15.44 -1.09 -24.76
CA THR A 232 -16.29 -1.43 -23.61
C THR A 232 -16.57 -0.16 -22.80
N GLY A 233 -17.28 -0.28 -21.68
CA GLY A 233 -17.37 0.82 -20.71
C GLY A 233 -16.09 1.06 -19.89
N GLY A 234 -15.05 0.23 -20.07
CA GLY A 234 -13.82 0.22 -19.28
C GLY A 234 -13.63 -1.13 -18.58
N MET A 235 -12.49 -1.78 -18.83
CA MET A 235 -12.05 -3.07 -18.26
C MET A 235 -11.11 -2.93 -17.05
N GLY A 236 -10.72 -1.71 -16.71
CA GLY A 236 -9.90 -1.39 -15.56
C GLY A 236 -9.49 0.08 -15.58
N ALA A 237 -9.00 0.57 -14.45
CA ALA A 237 -8.51 1.94 -14.29
C ALA A 237 -7.45 1.99 -13.19
N TYR A 238 -6.69 3.08 -13.13
CA TYR A 238 -5.77 3.34 -12.03
C TYR A 238 -5.60 4.86 -11.80
N ALA A 239 -5.28 5.24 -10.55
CA ALA A 239 -5.09 6.62 -10.13
C ALA A 239 -4.05 6.71 -8.97
N PRO A 240 -3.28 7.80 -8.86
CA PRO A 240 -3.11 8.85 -9.87
C PRO A 240 -2.37 8.32 -11.12
N SER A 241 -2.64 8.88 -12.30
CA SER A 241 -1.94 8.52 -13.54
C SER A 241 -0.61 9.28 -13.65
N PRO A 242 0.54 8.60 -13.84
CA PRO A 242 1.83 9.25 -14.00
C PRO A 242 2.07 9.77 -15.42
N GLN A 243 1.20 9.41 -16.39
CA GLN A 243 1.32 9.84 -17.79
C GLN A 243 1.06 11.35 -17.96
N ILE A 244 0.40 12.02 -17.01
CA ILE A 244 0.19 13.48 -17.04
C ILE A 244 1.19 14.21 -16.14
N SER A 245 1.96 15.14 -16.71
CA SER A 245 2.90 15.95 -15.93
C SER A 245 2.16 16.96 -15.02
N ALA A 246 2.86 17.50 -14.03
CA ALA A 246 2.29 18.53 -13.15
C ALA A 246 1.93 19.84 -13.89
N ALA A 247 2.58 20.14 -15.01
CA ALA A 247 2.28 21.31 -15.83
C ALA A 247 1.02 21.08 -16.68
N GLU A 248 0.92 19.92 -17.32
CA GLU A 248 -0.26 19.49 -18.08
C GLU A 248 -1.49 19.36 -17.19
N LEU A 249 -1.35 18.79 -15.99
CA LEU A 249 -2.44 18.71 -15.02
C LEU A 249 -2.99 20.10 -14.69
N LYS A 250 -2.14 21.09 -14.42
CA LYS A 250 -2.57 22.48 -14.18
C LYS A 250 -3.30 23.09 -15.39
N VAL A 251 -2.94 22.72 -16.61
CA VAL A 251 -3.66 23.14 -17.82
C VAL A 251 -5.03 22.47 -17.90
N ALA A 252 -5.12 21.17 -17.63
CA ALA A 252 -6.38 20.43 -17.60
C ALA A 252 -7.31 20.94 -16.47
N GLU A 253 -6.79 21.16 -15.26
CA GLU A 253 -7.51 21.76 -14.13
C GLU A 253 -8.07 23.15 -14.47
N ARG A 254 -7.28 23.98 -15.17
CA ARG A 254 -7.75 25.28 -15.65
C ARG A 254 -8.89 25.14 -16.67
N ILE A 255 -8.76 24.22 -17.63
CA ILE A 255 -9.83 23.92 -18.61
C ILE A 255 -11.13 23.48 -17.90
N MET A 256 -11.03 22.67 -16.84
CA MET A 256 -12.20 22.26 -16.03
C MET A 256 -12.87 23.46 -15.33
N GLN A 257 -12.09 24.37 -14.74
CA GLN A 257 -12.63 25.59 -14.11
C GLN A 257 -13.17 26.59 -15.14
N GLU A 258 -12.53 26.73 -16.30
CA GLU A 258 -13.01 27.53 -17.44
C GLU A 258 -14.34 26.98 -17.97
N ALA A 259 -14.51 25.66 -18.05
CA ALA A 259 -15.75 25.01 -18.44
C ALA A 259 -16.90 25.28 -17.45
N VAL A 260 -16.69 25.11 -16.14
CA VAL A 260 -17.71 25.46 -15.12
C VAL A 260 -18.09 26.95 -15.20
N THR A 261 -17.10 27.82 -15.44
CA THR A 261 -17.32 29.26 -15.62
C THR A 261 -18.13 29.57 -16.88
N GLY A 262 -17.84 28.90 -18.01
CA GLY A 262 -18.56 29.04 -19.27
C GLY A 262 -20.02 28.55 -19.17
N LEU A 263 -20.22 27.39 -18.54
CA LEU A 263 -21.53 26.82 -18.26
C LEU A 263 -22.38 27.77 -17.40
N LYS A 264 -21.81 28.35 -16.34
CA LYS A 264 -22.49 29.38 -15.53
C LYS A 264 -22.87 30.62 -16.35
N LYS A 265 -21.98 31.10 -17.24
CA LYS A 265 -22.26 32.26 -18.13
C LYS A 265 -23.41 32.01 -19.09
N GLU A 266 -23.62 30.77 -19.52
CA GLU A 266 -24.75 30.37 -20.38
C GLU A 266 -26.06 30.09 -19.61
N GLY A 267 -26.11 30.38 -18.31
CA GLY A 267 -27.27 30.09 -17.47
C GLY A 267 -27.42 28.60 -17.10
N ARG A 268 -26.34 27.83 -17.21
CA ARG A 268 -26.28 26.38 -16.98
C ARG A 268 -25.32 26.01 -15.84
N PRO A 269 -25.46 26.57 -14.61
CA PRO A 269 -24.52 26.31 -13.52
C PRO A 269 -24.40 24.80 -13.25
N PHE A 270 -23.18 24.27 -13.37
CA PHE A 270 -22.94 22.83 -13.26
C PHE A 270 -22.64 22.44 -11.81
N VAL A 271 -23.54 21.67 -11.20
CA VAL A 271 -23.39 21.06 -9.88
C VAL A 271 -23.12 19.56 -10.04
N GLY A 272 -22.28 18.95 -9.21
CA GLY A 272 -22.02 17.51 -9.22
C GLY A 272 -20.59 17.14 -9.63
N CYS A 273 -20.42 16.07 -10.41
CA CYS A 273 -19.12 15.60 -10.88
C CYS A 273 -18.97 15.88 -12.38
N LEU A 274 -18.17 16.89 -12.75
CA LEU A 274 -17.78 17.10 -14.14
C LEU A 274 -16.56 16.21 -14.45
N TYR A 275 -16.62 15.44 -15.52
CA TYR A 275 -15.52 14.59 -16.00
C TYR A 275 -15.05 15.14 -17.36
N GLY A 276 -13.83 15.66 -17.43
CA GLY A 276 -13.13 15.94 -18.69
C GLY A 276 -12.26 14.75 -19.10
N GLY A 277 -12.48 14.22 -20.30
CA GLY A 277 -11.58 13.25 -20.93
C GLY A 277 -10.55 13.98 -21.77
N PHE A 278 -9.27 13.78 -21.51
CA PHE A 278 -8.15 14.48 -22.16
C PHE A 278 -7.27 13.52 -22.96
N MET A 279 -6.75 13.97 -24.09
CA MET A 279 -5.65 13.36 -24.82
C MET A 279 -4.39 14.20 -24.58
N LEU A 280 -3.29 13.58 -24.14
CA LEU A 280 -2.00 14.24 -23.99
C LEU A 280 -1.25 14.19 -25.33
N THR A 281 -1.29 15.29 -26.07
CA THR A 281 -0.59 15.41 -27.36
C THR A 281 0.77 16.09 -27.17
N PRO A 282 1.66 16.10 -28.18
CA PRO A 282 2.90 16.88 -28.13
C PRO A 282 2.69 18.39 -27.85
N ASP A 283 1.50 18.92 -28.16
CA ASP A 283 1.10 20.30 -27.89
C ASP A 283 0.42 20.47 -26.50
N GLY A 284 0.44 19.43 -25.65
CA GLY A 284 -0.18 19.40 -24.33
C GLY A 284 -1.61 18.80 -24.31
N PRO A 285 -2.40 19.03 -23.25
CA PRO A 285 -3.70 18.38 -23.09
C PRO A 285 -4.76 18.95 -24.03
N TYR A 286 -5.43 18.08 -24.77
CA TYR A 286 -6.61 18.36 -25.57
C TYR A 286 -7.83 17.68 -24.95
N LEU A 287 -8.90 18.42 -24.75
CA LEU A 287 -10.18 17.91 -24.29
C LEU A 287 -10.86 17.13 -25.43
N LEU A 288 -11.11 15.84 -25.19
CA LEU A 288 -11.80 14.93 -26.10
C LEU A 288 -13.32 15.06 -25.98
N GLU A 289 -13.83 15.03 -24.75
CA GLU A 289 -15.24 15.04 -24.40
C GLU A 289 -15.45 15.35 -22.92
N PHE A 290 -16.67 15.74 -22.56
CA PHE A 290 -17.13 15.83 -21.18
C PHE A 290 -18.14 14.71 -20.88
N ASN A 291 -18.13 14.25 -19.63
CA ASN A 291 -19.23 13.50 -19.02
C ASN A 291 -19.75 14.33 -17.83
N ALA A 292 -21.06 14.28 -17.58
CA ALA A 292 -21.81 15.07 -16.62
C ALA A 292 -21.94 14.36 -15.24
N ARG A 293 -21.22 13.24 -15.09
CA ARG A 293 -21.23 12.37 -13.91
C ARG A 293 -19.88 11.68 -13.74
N PHE A 294 -19.73 10.97 -12.63
CA PHE A 294 -18.61 10.10 -12.32
C PHE A 294 -18.36 9.01 -13.40
N GLY A 295 -17.09 8.66 -13.64
CA GLY A 295 -16.70 7.51 -14.49
C GLY A 295 -16.85 6.16 -13.78
N ASP A 296 -16.79 5.08 -14.55
CA ASP A 296 -16.87 3.69 -14.10
C ASP A 296 -16.04 2.85 -15.11
N PRO A 297 -14.84 2.35 -14.75
CA PRO A 297 -14.41 2.02 -13.39
C PRO A 297 -13.55 3.07 -12.67
N GLU A 298 -13.38 4.29 -13.16
CA GLU A 298 -12.40 5.22 -12.55
C GLU A 298 -12.81 5.72 -11.16
N THR A 299 -14.12 5.80 -10.85
CA THR A 299 -14.58 6.12 -9.49
C THR A 299 -14.11 5.09 -8.46
N GLN A 300 -13.93 3.83 -8.86
CA GLN A 300 -13.42 2.75 -8.02
C GLN A 300 -11.91 2.85 -7.73
N VAL A 301 -11.19 3.79 -8.36
CA VAL A 301 -9.80 4.15 -8.01
C VAL A 301 -9.65 5.57 -7.47
N VAL A 302 -10.45 6.54 -7.93
CA VAL A 302 -10.38 7.92 -7.45
C VAL A 302 -11.03 8.06 -6.07
N LEU A 303 -12.30 7.68 -5.92
CA LEU A 303 -13.06 7.97 -4.69
C LEU A 303 -12.53 7.25 -3.43
N PRO A 304 -11.96 6.03 -3.49
CA PRO A 304 -11.32 5.39 -2.33
C PRO A 304 -10.03 6.06 -1.86
N LEU A 305 -9.45 6.94 -2.67
CA LEU A 305 -8.32 7.81 -2.30
C LEU A 305 -8.78 9.14 -1.69
N LEU A 306 -10.08 9.46 -1.64
CA LEU A 306 -10.57 10.65 -0.95
C LEU A 306 -10.33 10.52 0.57
N LYS A 307 -9.73 11.54 1.16
CA LYS A 307 -9.49 11.66 2.61
C LYS A 307 -10.57 12.51 3.29
N SER A 308 -11.03 13.59 2.63
CA SER A 308 -12.17 14.39 3.11
C SER A 308 -13.47 13.59 3.17
N ASP A 309 -14.41 14.02 4.01
CA ASP A 309 -15.73 13.38 4.10
C ASP A 309 -16.52 13.58 2.79
N CYS A 310 -16.86 12.46 2.13
CA CYS A 310 -17.56 12.44 0.85
C CYS A 310 -18.95 13.10 0.92
N PHE A 311 -19.67 12.96 2.04
CA PHE A 311 -20.97 13.59 2.24
C PHE A 311 -20.82 15.11 2.37
N GLU A 312 -19.81 15.58 3.12
CA GLU A 312 -19.56 17.02 3.26
C GLU A 312 -19.21 17.69 1.93
N VAL A 313 -18.32 17.09 1.14
CA VAL A 313 -17.94 17.61 -0.18
C VAL A 313 -19.16 17.64 -1.12
N MET A 314 -19.94 16.57 -1.18
CA MET A 314 -21.14 16.51 -2.04
C MET A 314 -22.25 17.47 -1.59
N SER A 315 -22.44 17.66 -0.28
CA SER A 315 -23.37 18.66 0.26
C SER A 315 -22.91 20.09 -0.03
N ALA A 316 -21.61 20.39 0.05
CA ALA A 316 -21.07 21.70 -0.30
C ALA A 316 -21.23 22.02 -1.79
N CYS A 317 -21.09 21.03 -2.67
CA CYS A 317 -21.46 21.15 -4.08
C CYS A 317 -22.94 21.52 -4.26
N ALA A 318 -23.85 20.79 -3.61
CA ALA A 318 -25.29 21.05 -3.69
C ALA A 318 -25.70 22.40 -3.06
N ALA A 319 -24.91 22.93 -2.13
CA ALA A 319 -25.14 24.20 -1.45
C ALA A 319 -24.49 25.43 -2.13
N GLY A 320 -23.61 25.24 -3.11
CA GLY A 320 -22.86 26.35 -3.74
C GLY A 320 -21.72 26.91 -2.88
N THR A 321 -21.13 26.09 -2.01
CA THR A 321 -20.11 26.51 -1.02
C THR A 321 -18.85 25.64 -1.04
N LEU A 322 -18.49 25.05 -2.20
CA LEU A 322 -17.33 24.16 -2.32
C LEU A 322 -15.99 24.92 -2.19
N ASP A 323 -16.02 26.23 -2.43
CA ASP A 323 -14.88 27.13 -2.19
C ASP A 323 -14.38 27.09 -0.74
N SER A 324 -15.30 26.93 0.21
CA SER A 324 -15.07 26.86 1.67
C SER A 324 -14.66 25.47 2.21
N VAL A 325 -14.58 24.45 1.36
CA VAL A 325 -14.27 23.06 1.76
C VAL A 325 -12.93 22.61 1.18
N GLU A 326 -12.03 22.14 2.05
CA GLU A 326 -10.79 21.48 1.60
C GLU A 326 -11.05 20.03 1.16
N VAL A 327 -10.65 19.72 -0.07
CA VAL A 327 -10.73 18.38 -0.66
C VAL A 327 -9.33 17.75 -0.60
N GLU A 328 -9.11 16.91 0.40
CA GLU A 328 -7.85 16.20 0.60
C GLU A 328 -7.91 14.77 0.05
N TRP A 329 -6.76 14.30 -0.45
CA TRP A 329 -6.55 12.95 -0.96
C TRP A 329 -5.52 12.21 -0.12
N ARG A 330 -5.59 10.88 -0.13
CA ARG A 330 -4.61 9.97 0.48
C ARG A 330 -3.34 9.95 -0.38
N ASP A 331 -2.18 9.88 0.27
CA ASP A 331 -0.91 9.61 -0.39
C ASP A 331 -0.79 8.09 -0.63
N ALA A 332 -1.47 7.63 -1.69
CA ALA A 332 -1.54 6.24 -2.10
C ALA A 332 -1.98 6.14 -3.57
N CYS A 333 -1.70 5.00 -4.19
CA CYS A 333 -2.22 4.64 -5.50
C CYS A 333 -3.37 3.63 -5.37
N ALA A 334 -4.28 3.65 -6.34
CA ALA A 334 -5.32 2.65 -6.50
C ALA A 334 -5.33 2.10 -7.93
N CYS A 335 -5.55 0.79 -8.06
CA CYS A 335 -5.74 0.12 -9.34
C CYS A 335 -6.99 -0.76 -9.26
N THR A 336 -7.79 -0.79 -10.33
CA THR A 336 -8.99 -1.60 -10.46
C THR A 336 -8.93 -2.48 -11.70
N VAL A 337 -9.18 -3.77 -11.51
CA VAL A 337 -9.35 -4.76 -12.57
C VAL A 337 -10.83 -5.16 -12.64
N VAL A 338 -11.47 -5.01 -13.80
CA VAL A 338 -12.87 -5.42 -13.98
C VAL A 338 -12.92 -6.89 -14.40
N VAL A 339 -13.69 -7.69 -13.65
CA VAL A 339 -14.05 -9.05 -14.01
C VAL A 339 -15.42 -9.02 -14.72
N ALA A 340 -15.44 -9.47 -15.97
CA ALA A 340 -16.58 -9.40 -16.87
C ALA A 340 -17.17 -10.78 -17.19
N ALA A 341 -18.43 -10.79 -17.62
CA ALA A 341 -19.15 -11.97 -18.06
C ALA A 341 -18.69 -12.39 -19.47
N GLY A 342 -18.48 -13.69 -19.66
CA GLY A 342 -18.04 -14.26 -20.94
C GLY A 342 -18.91 -13.81 -22.11
N GLY A 343 -18.27 -13.24 -23.13
CA GLY A 343 -18.93 -12.65 -24.30
C GLY A 343 -19.17 -11.13 -24.22
N TYR A 344 -18.97 -10.48 -23.07
CA TYR A 344 -18.94 -9.01 -22.96
C TYR A 344 -17.87 -8.41 -23.89
N PRO A 345 -18.13 -7.30 -24.63
CA PRO A 345 -19.31 -6.42 -24.62
C PRO A 345 -20.44 -6.81 -25.59
N ASN A 346 -20.39 -8.01 -26.17
CA ASN A 346 -21.44 -8.55 -27.03
C ASN A 346 -22.52 -9.26 -26.19
N LYS A 347 -23.08 -10.38 -26.66
CA LYS A 347 -24.02 -11.19 -25.89
C LYS A 347 -23.27 -11.98 -24.81
N TYR A 348 -23.75 -11.90 -23.58
CA TYR A 348 -23.24 -12.62 -22.41
C TYR A 348 -24.41 -13.17 -21.59
N ASP A 349 -24.16 -14.22 -20.81
CA ASP A 349 -25.18 -14.85 -19.95
C ASP A 349 -25.33 -14.14 -18.60
N LYS A 350 -26.52 -14.26 -18.00
CA LYS A 350 -26.89 -13.70 -16.71
C LYS A 350 -27.46 -14.78 -15.78
N GLY A 351 -27.42 -14.53 -14.48
CA GLY A 351 -27.91 -15.46 -13.46
C GLY A 351 -26.92 -16.57 -13.11
N LEU A 352 -25.66 -16.43 -13.52
CA LEU A 352 -24.60 -17.38 -13.18
C LEU A 352 -24.19 -17.19 -11.72
N VAL A 353 -24.14 -18.28 -10.95
CA VAL A 353 -23.67 -18.25 -9.55
C VAL A 353 -22.20 -17.84 -9.51
N MET A 354 -21.85 -16.98 -8.56
CA MET A 354 -20.48 -16.50 -8.37
C MET A 354 -20.00 -16.65 -6.92
N SER A 355 -18.69 -16.82 -6.75
CA SER A 355 -18.02 -16.98 -5.45
C SER A 355 -16.65 -16.29 -5.41
N GLY A 356 -16.01 -16.29 -4.23
CA GLY A 356 -14.67 -15.73 -4.02
C GLY A 356 -14.63 -14.21 -3.81
N VAL A 357 -15.78 -13.57 -3.55
CA VAL A 357 -15.86 -12.14 -3.19
C VAL A 357 -15.22 -11.92 -1.82
N ASP A 358 -15.67 -12.65 -0.79
CA ASP A 358 -15.12 -12.54 0.57
C ASP A 358 -13.63 -12.89 0.61
N ASP A 359 -13.20 -13.89 -0.17
CA ASP A 359 -11.78 -14.29 -0.33
C ASP A 359 -10.91 -13.19 -0.98
N ALA A 360 -11.52 -12.28 -1.75
CA ALA A 360 -10.85 -11.13 -2.34
C ALA A 360 -10.85 -9.94 -1.37
N ASP A 361 -11.99 -9.64 -0.74
CA ASP A 361 -12.12 -8.57 0.26
C ASP A 361 -11.30 -8.83 1.53
N SER A 362 -10.96 -10.09 1.82
CA SER A 362 -10.04 -10.44 2.92
C SER A 362 -8.56 -10.07 2.65
N LEU A 363 -8.20 -9.70 1.42
CA LEU A 363 -6.82 -9.37 1.06
C LEU A 363 -6.46 -7.93 1.48
N PRO A 364 -5.26 -7.67 2.02
CA PRO A 364 -4.85 -6.34 2.44
C PRO A 364 -4.97 -5.29 1.33
N GLY A 365 -5.72 -4.22 1.61
CA GLY A 365 -5.93 -3.09 0.69
C GLY A 365 -6.96 -3.32 -0.42
N VAL A 366 -7.53 -4.52 -0.56
CA VAL A 366 -8.49 -4.87 -1.62
C VAL A 366 -9.92 -4.43 -1.26
N THR A 367 -10.72 -4.12 -2.29
CA THR A 367 -12.18 -3.99 -2.20
C THR A 367 -12.83 -4.44 -3.51
N VAL A 368 -13.85 -5.30 -3.42
CA VAL A 368 -14.68 -5.74 -4.55
C VAL A 368 -15.88 -4.82 -4.71
N TYR A 369 -15.85 -3.95 -5.73
CA TYR A 369 -17.02 -3.14 -6.09
C TYR A 369 -17.92 -3.90 -7.04
N HIS A 370 -19.08 -4.32 -6.54
CA HIS A 370 -20.11 -4.96 -7.35
C HIS A 370 -20.71 -3.99 -8.37
N ALA A 371 -20.84 -4.45 -9.62
CA ALA A 371 -21.57 -3.78 -10.68
C ALA A 371 -22.77 -4.66 -11.09
N GLY A 372 -22.63 -5.46 -12.15
CA GLY A 372 -23.63 -6.41 -12.61
C GLY A 372 -23.74 -7.66 -11.73
N THR A 373 -24.14 -7.51 -10.46
CA THR A 373 -24.51 -8.61 -9.56
C THR A 373 -25.93 -8.44 -9.01
N LYS A 374 -26.56 -9.54 -8.55
CA LYS A 374 -27.83 -9.53 -7.81
C LYS A 374 -27.87 -10.72 -6.84
N THR A 375 -28.55 -10.56 -5.72
CA THR A 375 -28.82 -11.66 -4.76
C THR A 375 -30.09 -12.41 -5.18
N LYS A 376 -30.06 -13.75 -5.17
CA LYS A 376 -31.18 -14.63 -5.51
C LYS A 376 -31.25 -15.80 -4.52
N GLY A 377 -32.13 -15.70 -3.52
CA GLY A 377 -32.02 -16.53 -2.32
C GLY A 377 -30.69 -16.22 -1.64
N ASP A 378 -30.00 -17.24 -1.12
CA ASP A 378 -28.71 -17.08 -0.43
C ASP A 378 -27.51 -17.03 -1.40
N GLN A 379 -27.75 -16.88 -2.71
CA GLN A 379 -26.70 -16.90 -3.74
C GLN A 379 -26.53 -15.54 -4.43
N LEU A 380 -25.27 -15.11 -4.58
CA LEU A 380 -24.88 -14.02 -5.44
C LEU A 380 -24.79 -14.51 -6.89
N VAL A 381 -25.42 -13.80 -7.83
CA VAL A 381 -25.43 -14.14 -9.26
C VAL A 381 -25.09 -12.95 -10.16
N THR A 382 -24.58 -13.23 -11.36
CA THR A 382 -24.33 -12.21 -12.39
C THR A 382 -25.63 -11.59 -12.90
N SER A 383 -25.63 -10.28 -13.18
CA SER A 383 -26.78 -9.53 -13.70
C SER A 383 -26.46 -8.53 -14.81
N GLY A 384 -25.17 -8.28 -15.09
CA GLY A 384 -24.67 -7.36 -16.11
C GLY A 384 -23.32 -7.80 -16.70
N GLY A 385 -22.87 -7.11 -17.75
CA GLY A 385 -21.69 -7.51 -18.52
C GLY A 385 -20.37 -7.30 -17.79
N ARG A 386 -20.22 -6.15 -17.11
CA ARG A 386 -19.20 -5.96 -16.06
C ARG A 386 -19.81 -6.45 -14.76
N VAL A 387 -19.19 -7.45 -14.12
CA VAL A 387 -19.78 -8.13 -12.95
C VAL A 387 -19.28 -7.50 -11.67
N VAL A 388 -17.96 -7.47 -11.47
CA VAL A 388 -17.29 -6.79 -10.35
C VAL A 388 -16.06 -6.02 -10.83
N ALA A 389 -15.72 -4.97 -10.09
CA ALA A 389 -14.51 -4.18 -10.24
C ALA A 389 -13.67 -4.37 -8.97
N VAL A 390 -12.60 -5.16 -9.05
CA VAL A 390 -11.72 -5.45 -7.92
C VAL A 390 -10.66 -4.36 -7.85
N SER A 391 -10.76 -3.51 -6.84
CA SER A 391 -9.84 -2.41 -6.57
C SER A 391 -8.86 -2.80 -5.48
N CYS A 392 -7.63 -2.28 -5.54
CA CYS A 392 -6.68 -2.34 -4.43
C CYS A 392 -6.03 -0.97 -4.24
N ILE A 393 -5.95 -0.52 -2.99
CA ILE A 393 -5.14 0.63 -2.56
C ILE A 393 -3.81 0.12 -2.02
N ALA A 394 -2.71 0.75 -2.41
CA ALA A 394 -1.38 0.54 -1.85
C ALA A 394 -0.58 1.86 -1.89
N PRO A 395 0.55 1.97 -1.17
CA PRO A 395 1.42 3.15 -1.28
C PRO A 395 1.86 3.42 -2.74
N GLU A 396 2.08 2.37 -3.52
CA GLU A 396 2.58 2.45 -4.91
C GLU A 396 1.67 1.77 -5.92
N LEU A 397 1.67 2.27 -7.16
CA LEU A 397 0.88 1.73 -8.27
C LEU A 397 1.21 0.25 -8.56
N LYS A 398 2.49 -0.17 -8.50
CA LYS A 398 2.90 -1.57 -8.69
C LYS A 398 2.31 -2.49 -7.61
N GLY A 399 2.25 -2.03 -6.36
CA GLY A 399 1.57 -2.71 -5.26
C GLY A 399 0.07 -2.81 -5.46
N ALA A 400 -0.57 -1.71 -5.88
CA ALA A 400 -2.00 -1.66 -6.16
C ALA A 400 -2.40 -2.59 -7.33
N VAL A 401 -1.62 -2.59 -8.41
CA VAL A 401 -1.78 -3.51 -9.55
C VAL A 401 -1.68 -4.97 -9.08
N ARG A 402 -0.64 -5.32 -8.31
CA ARG A 402 -0.46 -6.68 -7.77
C ARG A 402 -1.63 -7.13 -6.89
N GLY A 403 -2.11 -6.27 -5.99
CA GLY A 403 -3.24 -6.58 -5.12
C GLY A 403 -4.57 -6.70 -5.87
N ALA A 404 -4.83 -5.82 -6.85
CA ALA A 404 -6.03 -5.87 -7.68
C ALA A 404 -6.07 -7.18 -8.51
N TYR A 405 -4.94 -7.60 -9.07
CA TYR A 405 -4.84 -8.91 -9.74
C TYR A 405 -4.99 -10.09 -8.79
N ALA A 406 -4.39 -10.03 -7.59
CA ALA A 406 -4.55 -11.10 -6.60
C ALA A 406 -6.02 -11.29 -6.18
N GLY A 407 -6.77 -10.19 -6.00
CA GLY A 407 -8.20 -10.23 -5.71
C GLY A 407 -9.05 -10.65 -6.93
N ALA A 408 -8.78 -10.13 -8.13
CA ALA A 408 -9.46 -10.57 -9.35
C ALA A 408 -9.29 -12.08 -9.58
N ALA A 409 -8.09 -12.60 -9.29
CA ALA A 409 -7.78 -14.02 -9.32
C ALA A 409 -8.47 -14.87 -8.22
N ARG A 410 -9.29 -14.30 -7.33
CA ARG A 410 -10.19 -15.05 -6.42
C ARG A 410 -11.62 -15.16 -6.94
N ILE A 411 -12.09 -14.21 -7.74
CA ILE A 411 -13.46 -14.19 -8.26
C ILE A 411 -13.70 -15.41 -9.18
N ARG A 412 -14.82 -16.12 -8.99
CA ARG A 412 -15.19 -17.29 -9.80
C ARG A 412 -16.65 -17.22 -10.25
N PHE A 413 -16.88 -17.41 -11.54
CA PHE A 413 -18.15 -17.80 -12.15
C PHE A 413 -17.88 -18.32 -13.58
N ALA A 414 -18.86 -18.98 -14.20
CA ALA A 414 -18.68 -19.55 -15.54
C ALA A 414 -18.38 -18.46 -16.59
N GLY A 415 -17.29 -18.62 -17.34
CA GLY A 415 -16.88 -17.66 -18.38
C GLY A 415 -16.36 -16.31 -17.86
N ALA A 416 -16.01 -16.20 -16.57
CA ALA A 416 -15.35 -15.00 -16.03
C ALA A 416 -14.05 -14.69 -16.77
N PHE A 417 -13.84 -13.43 -17.16
CA PHE A 417 -12.55 -12.97 -17.70
C PHE A 417 -12.23 -11.53 -17.25
N HIS A 418 -10.94 -11.19 -17.29
CA HIS A 418 -10.42 -9.84 -17.10
C HIS A 418 -9.22 -9.64 -18.04
N ARG A 419 -8.75 -8.41 -18.21
CA ARG A 419 -7.48 -8.12 -18.89
C ARG A 419 -6.28 -8.48 -17.99
N GLY A 420 -5.14 -8.82 -18.57
CA GLY A 420 -3.86 -9.07 -17.88
C GLY A 420 -2.87 -7.89 -17.91
N ASP A 421 -3.22 -6.79 -18.57
CA ASP A 421 -2.33 -5.66 -18.89
C ASP A 421 -2.83 -4.29 -18.39
N ILE A 422 -3.77 -4.24 -17.44
CA ILE A 422 -4.18 -2.98 -16.78
C ILE A 422 -2.95 -2.28 -16.18
N ALA A 423 -2.81 -0.98 -16.51
CA ALA A 423 -1.67 -0.11 -16.19
C ALA A 423 -0.31 -0.50 -16.83
N ARG A 424 -0.26 -1.54 -17.67
CA ARG A 424 0.99 -2.07 -18.25
C ARG A 424 1.76 -1.03 -19.08
N ARG A 425 1.06 -0.20 -19.85
CA ARG A 425 1.68 0.87 -20.66
C ARG A 425 2.48 1.89 -19.84
N CYS A 426 2.11 2.15 -18.58
CA CYS A 426 2.92 2.98 -17.67
C CYS A 426 4.22 2.30 -17.23
N LEU A 427 4.19 0.97 -17.12
CA LEU A 427 5.32 0.18 -16.65
C LEU A 427 6.33 -0.11 -17.78
N ASP A 428 5.89 -0.03 -19.05
CA ASP A 428 6.70 -0.34 -20.23
C ASP A 428 7.18 0.89 -21.04
N ALA A 429 6.91 2.14 -20.62
CA ALA A 429 7.29 3.35 -21.37
C ALA A 429 8.75 3.83 -21.14
N PRO A 430 9.43 4.42 -22.15
CA PRO A 430 10.83 4.79 -22.05
C PRO A 430 11.07 5.92 -21.03
N LEU A 431 12.13 5.79 -20.24
CA LEU A 431 12.51 6.80 -19.24
C LEU A 431 13.13 8.03 -19.91
N LYS A 432 12.52 9.21 -19.73
CA LYS A 432 13.05 10.50 -20.22
C LYS A 432 14.11 11.08 -19.28
N VAL A 433 15.36 11.09 -19.73
CA VAL A 433 16.52 11.60 -19.00
C VAL A 433 16.93 12.98 -19.54
N GLY A 434 17.11 13.96 -18.65
CA GLY A 434 17.71 15.27 -18.97
C GLY A 434 19.08 15.39 -18.32
N VAL A 435 20.06 16.00 -18.99
CA VAL A 435 21.44 16.11 -18.47
C VAL A 435 21.77 17.54 -18.05
N LEU A 436 22.48 17.68 -16.93
CA LEU A 436 23.12 18.94 -16.50
C LEU A 436 24.65 18.75 -16.46
N GLY A 437 25.43 19.69 -16.98
CA GLY A 437 26.89 19.64 -16.79
C GLY A 437 27.64 20.91 -17.17
N SER A 438 28.88 21.04 -16.71
CA SER A 438 29.71 22.25 -16.83
C SER A 438 31.10 22.00 -17.46
N THR A 439 31.33 20.80 -18.00
CA THR A 439 32.65 20.28 -18.43
C THR A 439 32.62 19.70 -19.85
N ARG A 440 33.55 18.80 -20.19
CA ARG A 440 33.64 18.12 -21.50
C ARG A 440 32.65 16.95 -21.66
N GLY A 441 31.93 16.58 -20.60
CA GLY A 441 30.91 15.52 -20.64
C GLY A 441 31.45 14.14 -21.02
N THR A 442 32.69 13.81 -20.67
CA THR A 442 33.36 12.56 -21.07
C THR A 442 32.63 11.32 -20.55
N SER A 443 32.16 11.36 -19.31
CA SER A 443 31.41 10.29 -18.64
C SER A 443 30.10 9.95 -19.35
N LEU A 444 29.46 10.93 -19.99
CA LEU A 444 28.21 10.74 -20.73
C LEU A 444 28.42 9.97 -22.04
N GLN A 445 29.64 9.92 -22.60
CA GLN A 445 29.86 9.28 -23.90
C GLN A 445 29.42 7.81 -23.90
N ALA A 446 29.71 7.06 -22.84
CA ALA A 446 29.27 5.66 -22.72
C ALA A 446 27.73 5.53 -22.71
N VAL A 447 27.01 6.47 -22.10
CA VAL A 447 25.54 6.51 -22.11
C VAL A 447 25.02 6.77 -23.52
N LEU A 448 25.64 7.71 -24.26
CA LEU A 448 25.30 7.99 -25.67
C LEU A 448 25.59 6.79 -26.58
N ASP A 449 26.72 6.11 -26.37
CA ASP A 449 27.09 4.91 -27.11
C ASP A 449 26.13 3.75 -26.81
N ALA A 450 25.70 3.58 -25.55
CA ALA A 450 24.75 2.55 -25.14
C ALA A 450 23.33 2.79 -25.67
N LEU A 451 22.89 4.05 -25.73
CA LEU A 451 21.63 4.45 -26.39
C LEU A 451 21.70 4.16 -27.90
N SER A 452 22.81 4.55 -28.55
CA SER A 452 23.01 4.37 -30.00
C SER A 452 23.16 2.91 -30.41
N GLY A 453 23.82 2.10 -29.58
CA GLY A 453 23.99 0.65 -29.77
C GLY A 453 22.79 -0.19 -29.35
N GLY A 454 21.75 0.41 -28.76
CA GLY A 454 20.54 -0.29 -28.32
C GLY A 454 20.76 -1.25 -27.15
N THR A 455 21.82 -1.06 -26.36
CA THR A 455 22.06 -1.79 -25.11
C THR A 455 21.29 -1.14 -23.96
N LEU A 456 21.32 0.18 -23.86
CA LEU A 456 20.46 0.94 -22.94
C LEU A 456 19.08 1.13 -23.56
N ARG A 457 18.18 0.16 -23.33
CA ARG A 457 16.86 0.11 -23.95
C ARG A 457 15.82 0.88 -23.14
N ASN A 458 14.79 1.37 -23.84
CA ASN A 458 13.62 2.01 -23.24
C ASN A 458 14.01 3.21 -22.34
N VAL A 459 14.90 4.04 -22.88
CA VAL A 459 15.39 5.30 -22.30
C VAL A 459 15.50 6.31 -23.44
N GLU A 460 15.16 7.57 -23.16
CA GLU A 460 15.21 8.69 -24.11
C GLU A 460 16.04 9.83 -23.49
N LEU A 461 17.02 10.37 -24.22
CA LEU A 461 17.73 11.57 -23.81
C LEU A 461 16.94 12.82 -24.25
N ALA A 462 16.16 13.40 -23.34
CA ALA A 462 15.19 14.45 -23.64
C ALA A 462 15.84 15.83 -23.88
N CYS A 463 16.85 16.23 -23.09
CA CYS A 463 17.63 17.45 -23.32
C CYS A 463 18.95 17.49 -22.52
N VAL A 464 19.87 18.38 -22.89
CA VAL A 464 21.12 18.67 -22.15
C VAL A 464 21.25 20.17 -21.90
N LEU A 465 21.52 20.56 -20.65
CA LEU A 465 21.72 21.96 -20.25
C LEU A 465 23.13 22.16 -19.68
N SER A 466 23.72 23.32 -19.95
CA SER A 466 25.00 23.74 -19.39
C SER A 466 24.97 25.22 -18.99
N ASN A 467 25.73 25.56 -17.95
CA ASN A 467 25.95 26.94 -17.53
C ASN A 467 27.07 27.65 -18.32
N LYS A 468 27.90 26.89 -19.06
CA LYS A 468 29.00 27.41 -19.90
C LYS A 468 28.67 27.25 -21.38
N LYS A 469 28.87 28.30 -22.16
CA LYS A 469 28.57 28.31 -23.61
C LYS A 469 29.43 27.31 -24.38
N ASP A 470 30.71 27.22 -24.01
CA ASP A 470 31.74 26.47 -24.72
C ASP A 470 32.10 25.15 -23.98
N SER A 471 31.13 24.56 -23.26
CA SER A 471 31.31 23.25 -22.63
C SER A 471 31.22 22.14 -23.68
N GLY A 472 32.27 21.33 -23.83
CA GLY A 472 32.30 20.22 -24.78
C GLY A 472 31.21 19.16 -24.57
N LEU A 473 30.53 19.15 -23.42
CA LEU A 473 29.28 18.41 -23.21
C LEU A 473 28.20 18.80 -24.23
N LEU A 474 27.97 20.09 -24.47
CA LEU A 474 26.93 20.55 -25.41
C LEU A 474 27.25 20.06 -26.82
N ASP A 475 28.49 20.24 -27.28
CA ASP A 475 28.92 19.83 -28.61
C ASP A 475 28.81 18.31 -28.82
N ARG A 476 29.13 17.51 -27.80
CA ARG A 476 28.95 16.05 -27.80
C ARG A 476 27.48 15.62 -27.92
N CYS A 477 26.55 16.42 -27.41
CA CYS A 477 25.13 16.06 -27.36
C CYS A 477 24.28 16.65 -28.50
N ARG A 478 24.79 17.62 -29.28
CA ARG A 478 24.04 18.30 -30.37
C ARG A 478 23.41 17.34 -31.39
N SER A 479 24.00 16.17 -31.61
CA SER A 479 23.50 15.14 -32.54
C SER A 479 22.48 14.18 -31.93
N TYR A 480 22.23 14.24 -30.61
CA TYR A 480 21.40 13.29 -29.87
C TYR A 480 20.12 13.91 -29.31
N CYS A 481 20.17 15.15 -28.81
CA CYS A 481 19.02 15.80 -28.19
C CYS A 481 19.12 17.34 -28.30
N PRO A 482 18.06 18.09 -27.97
CA PRO A 482 18.13 19.53 -27.74
C PRO A 482 19.19 19.90 -26.69
N VAL A 483 20.00 20.93 -26.99
CA VAL A 483 21.05 21.42 -26.10
C VAL A 483 20.86 22.91 -25.76
N HIS A 484 21.06 23.28 -24.50
CA HIS A 484 20.76 24.63 -24.00
C HIS A 484 21.89 25.22 -23.14
N HIS A 485 22.28 26.45 -23.46
CA HIS A 485 23.14 27.26 -22.60
C HIS A 485 22.29 28.17 -21.70
N ILE A 486 22.35 27.95 -20.38
CA ILE A 486 21.62 28.72 -19.36
C ILE A 486 22.66 29.48 -18.49
N PRO A 487 23.11 30.68 -18.90
CA PRO A 487 24.12 31.43 -18.15
C PRO A 487 23.58 31.94 -16.81
N ALA A 488 24.37 31.77 -15.74
CA ALA A 488 24.13 32.42 -14.45
C ALA A 488 24.63 33.88 -14.49
N LYS A 489 23.81 34.84 -14.05
CA LYS A 489 24.27 36.24 -13.95
C LYS A 489 25.12 36.44 -12.69
N LYS A 490 26.05 37.41 -12.72
CA LYS A 490 26.89 37.74 -11.57
C LYS A 490 26.03 38.33 -10.45
N GLY A 491 26.05 37.70 -9.27
CA GLY A 491 25.21 38.09 -8.13
C GLY A 491 23.74 37.64 -8.24
N GLU A 492 23.42 36.75 -9.19
CA GLU A 492 22.07 36.16 -9.29
C GLU A 492 21.81 35.20 -8.13
N ASP A 493 20.60 35.28 -7.57
CA ASP A 493 20.15 34.34 -6.54
C ASP A 493 20.17 32.88 -7.06
N ARG A 494 20.51 31.95 -6.16
CA ARG A 494 20.71 30.54 -6.50
C ARG A 494 19.39 29.85 -6.84
N ALA A 495 18.35 30.05 -6.02
CA ALA A 495 17.04 29.48 -6.26
C ALA A 495 16.41 30.06 -7.53
N LEU A 496 16.59 31.37 -7.76
CA LEU A 496 16.15 32.01 -9.01
C LEU A 496 16.88 31.44 -10.24
N TYR A 497 18.18 31.15 -10.16
CA TYR A 497 18.91 30.52 -11.25
C TYR A 497 18.45 29.07 -11.49
N ASP A 498 18.36 28.26 -10.43
CA ASP A 498 18.00 26.84 -10.55
C ASP A 498 16.52 26.63 -10.92
N SER A 499 15.65 27.60 -10.62
CA SER A 499 14.26 27.61 -11.12
C SER A 499 14.20 27.62 -12.65
N LYS A 500 15.16 28.24 -13.34
CA LYS A 500 15.25 28.26 -14.82
C LYS A 500 15.70 26.90 -15.35
N LEU A 501 16.60 26.22 -14.65
CA LEU A 501 17.01 24.85 -14.98
C LEU A 501 15.81 23.92 -14.86
N THR A 502 15.10 23.97 -13.73
CA THR A 502 13.88 23.18 -13.50
C THR A 502 12.81 23.48 -14.54
N ALA A 503 12.51 24.75 -14.82
CA ALA A 503 11.53 25.12 -15.85
C ALA A 503 11.91 24.55 -17.23
N LYS A 504 13.20 24.59 -17.60
CA LYS A 504 13.66 24.10 -18.90
C LYS A 504 13.72 22.57 -18.99
N LEU A 505 14.04 21.88 -17.89
CA LEU A 505 13.96 20.42 -17.80
C LEU A 505 12.49 19.94 -17.89
N LEU A 506 11.56 20.63 -17.22
CA LEU A 506 10.13 20.34 -17.30
C LEU A 506 9.53 20.63 -18.69
N GLU A 507 10.01 21.67 -19.39
CA GLU A 507 9.62 21.97 -20.78
C GLU A 507 9.90 20.80 -21.73
N HIS A 508 10.95 20.03 -21.49
CA HIS A 508 11.33 18.84 -22.26
C HIS A 508 10.78 17.52 -21.70
N GLY A 509 9.87 17.59 -20.71
CA GLY A 509 9.25 16.38 -20.14
C GLY A 509 10.21 15.45 -19.42
N VAL A 510 11.30 15.98 -18.85
CA VAL A 510 12.31 15.19 -18.13
C VAL A 510 11.72 14.50 -16.90
N GLU A 511 11.86 13.17 -16.82
CA GLU A 511 11.52 12.37 -15.65
C GLU A 511 12.67 12.30 -14.65
N VAL A 512 13.91 12.14 -15.15
CA VAL A 512 15.15 11.97 -14.37
C VAL A 512 16.24 12.93 -14.84
N VAL A 513 16.92 13.60 -13.91
CA VAL A 513 18.05 14.50 -14.20
C VAL A 513 19.38 13.80 -13.95
N LEU A 514 20.33 13.97 -14.87
CA LEU A 514 21.66 13.36 -14.85
C LEU A 514 22.74 14.46 -14.82
N CYS A 515 23.33 14.70 -13.66
CA CYS A 515 24.44 15.61 -13.46
C CYS A 515 25.77 14.95 -13.86
N VAL A 516 26.39 15.47 -14.91
CA VAL A 516 27.69 15.01 -15.44
C VAL A 516 28.70 16.14 -15.36
N GLY A 517 29.46 16.17 -14.27
CA GLY A 517 30.42 17.23 -14.00
C GLY A 517 29.74 18.61 -13.90
N TRP A 518 28.64 18.69 -13.16
CA TRP A 518 27.98 19.95 -12.83
C TRP A 518 28.74 20.66 -11.70
N MET A 519 29.24 21.86 -11.96
CA MET A 519 30.21 22.55 -11.08
C MET A 519 29.55 23.60 -10.17
N ARG A 520 28.31 23.34 -9.70
CA ARG A 520 27.54 24.24 -8.83
C ARG A 520 26.73 23.42 -7.82
N ILE A 521 26.67 23.89 -6.58
CA ILE A 521 25.73 23.38 -5.58
C ILE A 521 24.33 23.92 -5.93
N PHE A 522 23.33 23.05 -5.91
CA PHE A 522 21.93 23.42 -6.17
C PHE A 522 21.30 24.18 -4.99
N SER A 523 20.14 24.77 -5.22
CA SER A 523 19.25 25.30 -4.19
C SER A 523 18.37 24.21 -3.59
N LYS A 524 17.82 24.50 -2.40
CA LYS A 524 16.86 23.64 -1.68
C LYS A 524 15.66 23.30 -2.57
N GLU A 525 15.14 24.30 -3.25
CA GLU A 525 13.97 24.22 -4.13
C GLU A 525 14.23 23.30 -5.34
N PHE A 526 15.45 23.29 -5.88
CA PHE A 526 15.83 22.38 -6.96
C PHE A 526 15.93 20.93 -6.47
N CYS A 527 16.62 20.71 -5.33
CA CYS A 527 16.75 19.37 -4.73
C CYS A 527 15.38 18.81 -4.29
N GLN A 528 14.43 19.67 -3.93
CA GLN A 528 13.04 19.28 -3.67
C GLN A 528 12.26 18.97 -4.96
N ALA A 529 12.35 19.82 -5.99
CA ALA A 529 11.64 19.63 -7.27
C ALA A 529 12.05 18.32 -7.97
N TRP A 530 13.31 17.91 -7.81
CA TRP A 530 13.88 16.68 -8.37
C TRP A 530 14.25 15.65 -7.31
N ARG A 531 13.62 15.69 -6.12
CA ARG A 531 13.85 14.70 -5.06
C ARG A 531 13.57 13.28 -5.58
N GLY A 532 14.50 12.36 -5.35
CA GLY A 532 14.45 11.00 -5.89
C GLY A 532 14.66 10.90 -7.41
N ARG A 533 14.82 12.01 -8.13
CA ARG A 533 14.83 12.04 -9.61
C ARG A 533 15.93 12.93 -10.20
N CYS A 534 16.97 13.23 -9.43
CA CYS A 534 18.20 13.86 -9.91
C CYS A 534 19.37 13.06 -9.38
N ILE A 535 20.28 12.66 -10.27
CA ILE A 535 21.47 11.86 -9.93
C ILE A 535 22.75 12.51 -10.43
N ASN A 536 23.84 12.37 -9.69
CA ASN A 536 25.16 12.92 -10.01
C ASN A 536 26.22 11.82 -9.95
N VAL A 537 27.28 11.94 -10.75
CA VAL A 537 28.46 11.06 -10.65
C VAL A 537 29.64 11.77 -9.99
N HIS A 538 30.21 11.13 -8.96
CA HIS A 538 31.39 11.57 -8.23
C HIS A 538 32.57 10.64 -8.52
N PRO A 539 33.80 11.15 -8.80
CA PRO A 539 35.00 10.34 -9.02
C PRO A 539 35.66 9.80 -7.72
N SER A 540 34.85 9.40 -6.73
CA SER A 540 35.29 8.62 -5.56
C SER A 540 34.28 7.51 -5.26
N LEU A 541 34.64 6.61 -4.34
CA LEU A 541 33.64 5.90 -3.52
C LEU A 541 33.33 6.82 -2.33
N LEU A 542 32.10 7.34 -2.18
CA LEU A 542 31.70 8.20 -1.02
C LEU A 542 31.83 7.45 0.34
N PRO A 543 31.63 8.04 1.54
CA PRO A 543 31.94 9.43 1.88
C PRO A 543 33.41 9.75 1.65
N LYS A 544 34.24 8.72 1.41
CA LYS A 544 35.66 8.88 1.27
C LYS A 544 35.87 9.88 0.13
N HIS A 545 36.48 11.01 0.49
CA HIS A 545 36.79 12.09 -0.44
C HIS A 545 35.55 12.77 -1.07
N GLY A 546 34.38 12.66 -0.44
CA GLY A 546 33.20 13.47 -0.76
C GLY A 546 33.44 14.97 -0.57
N GLY A 547 32.77 15.81 -1.35
CA GLY A 547 32.95 17.27 -1.36
C GLY A 547 34.27 17.76 -1.99
N LEU A 548 35.16 16.86 -2.42
CA LEU A 548 36.36 17.17 -3.20
C LEU A 548 36.08 17.05 -4.70
N MET A 549 36.92 17.68 -5.52
CA MET A 549 36.72 17.69 -6.97
C MET A 549 38.01 17.47 -7.77
N ASP A 550 37.87 16.88 -8.97
CA ASP A 550 38.96 16.65 -9.91
C ASP A 550 40.17 15.90 -9.29
N LEU A 551 41.41 16.34 -9.51
CA LEU A 551 42.62 15.65 -8.99
C LEU A 551 42.72 15.60 -7.46
N ASP A 552 42.09 16.53 -6.73
CA ASP A 552 42.16 16.58 -5.26
C ASP A 552 41.50 15.35 -4.61
N VAL A 553 40.48 14.78 -5.27
CA VAL A 553 39.83 13.52 -4.87
C VAL A 553 40.86 12.39 -4.84
N HIS A 554 41.56 12.20 -5.97
CA HIS A 554 42.52 11.11 -6.14
C HIS A 554 43.80 11.32 -5.31
N ALA A 555 44.23 12.57 -5.09
CA ALA A 555 45.30 12.89 -4.16
C ALA A 555 44.92 12.55 -2.71
N SER A 556 43.66 12.75 -2.33
CA SER A 556 43.12 12.41 -1.00
C SER A 556 43.06 10.89 -0.78
N VAL A 557 42.64 10.11 -1.79
CA VAL A 557 42.69 8.62 -1.80
C VAL A 557 44.12 8.11 -1.53
N LEU A 558 45.09 8.58 -2.32
CA LEU A 558 46.49 8.15 -2.20
C LEU A 558 47.09 8.54 -0.84
N LYS A 559 46.72 9.70 -0.30
CA LYS A 559 47.16 10.18 1.02
C LYS A 559 46.53 9.38 2.17
N ALA A 560 45.29 8.94 2.03
CA ALA A 560 44.61 8.08 3.00
C ALA A 560 45.18 6.65 3.02
N GLY A 561 45.90 6.25 1.96
CA GLY A 561 46.43 4.89 1.83
C GLY A 561 45.34 3.86 1.50
N ASP A 562 44.21 4.31 0.95
CA ASP A 562 43.13 3.43 0.51
C ASP A 562 43.64 2.46 -0.57
N SER A 563 43.34 1.17 -0.41
CA SER A 563 43.68 0.12 -1.38
C SER A 563 42.74 0.10 -2.60
N GLU A 564 41.65 0.86 -2.55
CA GLU A 564 40.58 0.87 -3.53
C GLU A 564 39.96 2.26 -3.64
N THR A 565 39.57 2.63 -4.86
CA THR A 565 38.79 3.83 -5.16
C THR A 565 37.79 3.52 -6.27
N GLY A 566 37.09 4.51 -6.81
CA GLY A 566 36.04 4.25 -7.80
C GLY A 566 35.24 5.48 -8.14
N CYS A 567 34.08 5.27 -8.73
CA CYS A 567 33.08 6.31 -8.93
C CYS A 567 31.74 5.94 -8.29
N THR A 568 30.96 6.97 -7.98
CA THR A 568 29.69 6.88 -7.27
C THR A 568 28.61 7.65 -8.04
N VAL A 569 27.56 6.98 -8.49
CA VAL A 569 26.35 7.64 -9.04
C VAL A 569 25.30 7.69 -7.94
N HIS A 570 24.81 8.88 -7.58
CA HIS A 570 23.99 9.08 -6.38
C HIS A 570 22.88 10.11 -6.57
N LEU A 571 21.81 9.99 -5.78
CA LEU A 571 20.77 11.01 -5.70
C LEU A 571 21.33 12.35 -5.20
N VAL A 572 20.89 13.42 -5.84
CA VAL A 572 21.23 14.80 -5.46
C VAL A 572 20.29 15.26 -4.34
N THR A 573 20.89 15.78 -3.27
CA THR A 573 20.23 16.30 -2.06
C THR A 573 20.67 17.73 -1.76
N GLU A 574 20.13 18.33 -0.70
CA GLU A 574 20.60 19.63 -0.19
C GLU A 574 22.04 19.54 0.34
N ASP A 575 22.40 18.42 0.98
CA ASP A 575 23.77 18.09 1.34
C ASP A 575 24.61 17.73 0.09
N VAL A 576 25.84 18.27 0.02
CA VAL A 576 26.76 18.05 -1.11
C VAL A 576 27.20 16.59 -1.15
N ASP A 577 27.06 16.00 -2.34
CA ASP A 577 27.19 14.57 -2.61
C ASP A 577 26.24 13.68 -1.77
N GLY A 578 25.27 14.32 -1.12
CA GLY A 578 24.71 13.89 0.17
C GLY A 578 23.84 12.64 0.15
N GLY A 579 23.20 12.38 -0.99
CA GLY A 579 22.05 11.51 -1.08
C GLY A 579 22.38 10.04 -1.32
N THR A 580 21.32 9.24 -1.30
CA THR A 580 21.37 7.80 -1.57
C THR A 580 22.05 7.55 -2.90
N VAL A 581 23.26 6.98 -2.82
CA VAL A 581 23.94 6.38 -3.96
C VAL A 581 23.04 5.33 -4.63
N LEU A 582 23.16 5.16 -5.94
CA LEU A 582 22.42 4.18 -6.72
C LEU A 582 23.36 3.11 -7.31
N VAL A 583 24.57 3.51 -7.72
CA VAL A 583 25.58 2.61 -8.29
C VAL A 583 26.97 3.04 -7.84
N GLN A 584 27.80 2.07 -7.49
CA GLN A 584 29.25 2.25 -7.37
C GLN A 584 29.99 1.22 -8.20
N LYS A 585 31.12 1.66 -8.76
CA LYS A 585 32.09 0.78 -9.40
C LYS A 585 33.47 1.16 -8.91
N SER A 586 34.27 0.17 -8.54
CA SER A 586 35.58 0.36 -7.94
C SER A 586 36.73 -0.09 -8.84
N THR A 587 37.94 0.35 -8.48
CA THR A 587 39.23 -0.01 -9.09
C THR A 587 40.30 -0.01 -8.00
N THR A 588 41.26 -0.92 -8.12
CA THR A 588 42.38 -1.04 -7.17
C THR A 588 43.32 0.16 -7.27
N VAL A 589 43.83 0.61 -6.13
CA VAL A 589 44.92 1.59 -6.02
C VAL A 589 46.23 0.81 -5.98
N GLU A 590 47.05 0.96 -7.01
CA GLU A 590 48.31 0.23 -7.15
C GLU A 590 49.49 0.98 -6.53
N LYS A 591 50.53 0.22 -6.14
CA LYS A 591 51.76 0.75 -5.55
C LYS A 591 52.60 1.46 -6.62
N GLY A 592 52.23 2.70 -6.90
CA GLY A 592 52.83 3.55 -7.94
C GLY A 592 51.85 4.51 -8.62
N ASP A 593 50.54 4.39 -8.35
CA ASP A 593 49.53 5.28 -8.92
C ASP A 593 49.77 6.75 -8.49
N THR A 594 49.69 7.66 -9.46
CA THR A 594 49.57 9.12 -9.26
C THR A 594 48.11 9.56 -9.39
N PRO A 595 47.73 10.76 -8.89
CA PRO A 595 46.36 11.29 -9.03
C PRO A 595 45.83 11.26 -10.47
N GLU A 596 46.69 11.49 -11.47
CA GLU A 596 46.35 11.49 -12.90
C GLU A 596 46.08 10.08 -13.43
N THR A 597 46.92 9.11 -13.06
CA THR A 597 46.71 7.70 -13.44
C THR A 597 45.45 7.13 -12.80
N LEU A 598 45.19 7.49 -11.54
CA LEU A 598 44.03 7.04 -10.78
C LEU A 598 42.74 7.68 -11.30
N LYS A 599 42.78 8.97 -11.68
CA LYS A 599 41.71 9.65 -12.41
C LYS A 599 41.36 8.93 -13.71
N GLY A 600 42.36 8.47 -14.47
CA GLY A 600 42.15 7.66 -15.66
C GLY A 600 41.41 6.35 -15.39
N LYS A 601 41.81 5.61 -14.34
CA LYS A 601 41.12 4.37 -13.92
C LYS A 601 39.67 4.64 -13.48
N VAL A 602 39.43 5.69 -12.69
CA VAL A 602 38.09 6.04 -12.19
C VAL A 602 37.17 6.54 -13.31
N GLN A 603 37.64 7.39 -14.22
CA GLN A 603 36.83 7.91 -15.33
C GLN A 603 36.33 6.81 -16.28
N ALA A 604 37.06 5.71 -16.42
CA ALA A 604 36.62 4.54 -17.18
C ALA A 604 35.38 3.84 -16.58
N LEU A 605 35.13 4.03 -15.27
CA LEU A 605 34.00 3.43 -14.55
C LEU A 605 32.75 4.31 -14.56
N GLU A 606 32.90 5.64 -14.63
CA GLU A 606 31.78 6.60 -14.55
C GLU A 606 30.69 6.33 -15.60
N GLY A 607 31.09 6.09 -16.86
CA GLY A 607 30.16 5.81 -17.94
C GLY A 607 29.31 4.56 -17.71
N PRO A 608 29.93 3.38 -17.47
CA PRO A 608 29.22 2.18 -17.05
C PRO A 608 28.38 2.36 -15.80
N SER A 609 28.77 3.16 -14.80
CA SER A 609 27.94 3.39 -13.61
C SER A 609 26.70 4.22 -13.91
N LEU A 610 26.81 5.20 -14.82
CA LEU A 610 25.68 6.02 -15.26
C LEU A 610 24.63 5.20 -16.03
N ILE A 611 25.06 4.20 -16.81
CA ILE A 611 24.14 3.28 -17.52
C ILE A 611 23.33 2.47 -16.49
N ASP A 612 23.99 1.70 -15.62
CA ASP A 612 23.35 0.88 -14.59
C ASP A 612 22.37 1.70 -13.73
N ALA A 613 22.74 2.94 -13.37
CA ALA A 613 21.87 3.81 -12.57
C ALA A 613 20.62 4.25 -13.34
N VAL A 614 20.75 4.55 -14.63
CA VAL A 614 19.61 4.89 -15.50
C VAL A 614 18.71 3.67 -15.74
N GLU A 615 19.27 2.45 -15.79
CA GLU A 615 18.48 1.21 -15.85
C GLU A 615 17.71 0.94 -14.55
N ALA A 616 18.35 1.04 -13.39
CA ALA A 616 17.68 0.89 -12.09
C ALA A 616 16.57 1.94 -11.87
N LEU A 617 16.72 3.14 -12.43
CA LEU A 617 15.69 4.19 -12.45
C LEU A 617 14.55 3.90 -13.43
N ARG A 618 14.85 3.31 -14.60
CA ARG A 618 13.87 2.90 -15.61
C ARG A 618 12.96 1.79 -15.06
N ASP A 619 13.58 0.77 -14.46
CA ASP A 619 12.91 -0.46 -14.02
C ASP A 619 12.19 -0.29 -12.66
N GLY A 620 12.49 0.81 -11.96
CA GLY A 620 11.84 1.22 -10.72
C GLY A 620 12.49 0.64 -9.46
N ASP A 621 13.62 -0.04 -9.59
CA ASP A 621 14.31 -0.73 -8.48
C ASP A 621 15.05 0.25 -7.55
N ALA A 622 15.33 1.47 -8.01
CA ALA A 622 16.03 2.51 -7.25
C ALA A 622 15.14 3.36 -6.30
N GLY A 623 13.88 2.97 -6.04
CA GLY A 623 12.95 3.71 -5.15
C GLY A 623 12.56 5.13 -5.63
N ALA A 624 12.93 5.46 -6.86
CA ALA A 624 13.15 6.83 -7.28
C ALA A 624 12.14 7.35 -8.32
N ARG A 625 11.55 6.47 -9.14
CA ARG A 625 10.63 6.90 -10.21
C ARG A 625 9.33 7.52 -9.65
N PHE A 626 8.90 7.18 -8.43
CA PHE A 626 7.66 7.66 -7.82
C PHE A 626 7.73 7.93 -6.29
N ALA A 627 8.80 8.55 -5.79
CA ALA A 627 8.77 9.14 -4.44
C ALA A 627 7.68 10.23 -4.35
N PRO A 628 6.90 10.32 -3.26
CA PRO A 628 5.77 11.24 -3.16
C PRO A 628 6.19 12.71 -3.31
N ARG A 629 5.36 13.49 -4.03
CA ARG A 629 5.58 14.94 -4.18
C ARG A 629 5.41 15.59 -2.80
N PRO A 630 6.36 16.42 -2.32
CA PRO A 630 6.20 17.07 -1.02
C PRO A 630 5.00 18.01 -1.02
N ARG A 631 4.12 17.85 -0.02
CA ARG A 631 3.38 19.00 0.51
C ARG A 631 4.40 19.80 1.34
N VAL A 632 4.53 21.09 1.06
CA VAL A 632 5.31 21.98 1.93
C VAL A 632 4.50 22.20 3.20
N THR A 633 5.02 21.75 4.33
CA THR A 633 4.95 22.51 5.58
C THR A 633 6.36 22.58 6.12
N GLU A 634 6.76 23.78 6.53
CA GLU A 634 8.03 24.04 7.19
C GLU A 634 8.00 23.53 8.64
N GLU A 635 9.14 23.59 9.32
CA GLU A 635 9.36 23.23 10.73
C GLU A 635 9.58 21.71 11.00
N GLU A 636 10.71 21.40 11.66
CA GLU A 636 11.13 20.09 12.22
C GLU A 636 11.43 18.95 11.19
N GLU A 637 12.62 18.36 11.05
CA GLU A 637 13.88 18.47 11.80
C GLU A 637 15.10 18.63 10.86
N VAL A 638 15.74 19.78 11.03
CA VAL A 638 17.14 20.02 10.74
C VAL A 638 17.99 19.29 11.79
N VAL A 639 18.63 18.14 11.48
CA VAL A 639 20.01 17.79 11.91
C VAL A 639 20.70 16.81 10.92
N ALA A 640 21.57 17.37 10.07
CA ALA A 640 22.84 16.83 9.52
C ALA A 640 22.94 15.57 8.60
N SER A 641 23.42 15.83 7.37
CA SER A 641 24.45 15.09 6.60
C SER A 641 24.10 13.73 5.96
N GLY A 642 24.72 13.28 4.86
CA GLY A 642 25.81 13.89 4.08
C GLY A 642 26.82 12.87 3.55
N SER A 643 26.47 12.26 2.40
CA SER A 643 27.33 11.67 1.36
C SER A 643 28.09 10.39 1.73
N VAL A 644 27.48 9.21 1.55
CA VAL A 644 27.91 7.87 2.09
C VAL A 644 27.80 6.77 1.00
N PRO A 645 28.58 5.66 0.92
CA PRO A 645 28.77 4.89 -0.32
C PRO A 645 27.81 3.71 -0.46
N LEU A 646 27.04 3.60 -1.55
CA LEU A 646 26.32 2.35 -1.83
C LEU A 646 27.23 1.21 -2.34
N THR A 647 28.15 0.83 -1.46
CA THR A 647 28.26 -0.53 -0.92
C THR A 647 26.91 -1.05 -0.42
N TYR A 648 26.80 -2.37 -0.24
CA TYR A 648 25.70 -2.98 0.53
C TYR A 648 25.51 -2.23 1.87
N ALA A 649 26.61 -1.90 2.56
CA ALA A 649 26.61 -1.24 3.87
C ALA A 649 25.94 0.15 3.90
N ALA A 650 25.89 0.91 2.79
CA ALA A 650 25.10 2.14 2.74
C ALA A 650 23.85 2.07 1.88
N ALA A 651 23.56 0.92 1.27
CA ALA A 651 22.15 0.63 0.96
C ALA A 651 21.38 0.62 2.28
N GLY A 652 22.09 0.30 3.37
CA GLY A 652 21.66 0.10 4.74
C GLY A 652 21.72 -1.38 5.08
N VAL A 653 22.74 -2.10 4.57
CA VAL A 653 22.89 -3.56 4.63
C VAL A 653 24.37 -3.93 4.84
N SER A 654 24.86 -3.94 6.08
CA SER A 654 26.29 -4.12 6.38
C SER A 654 26.71 -5.59 6.41
N ILE A 655 27.42 -6.04 5.37
CA ILE A 655 28.00 -7.40 5.30
C ILE A 655 28.97 -7.64 6.46
N ASP A 656 29.80 -6.65 6.81
CA ASP A 656 30.76 -6.76 7.90
C ASP A 656 30.05 -6.85 9.27
N ALA A 657 28.94 -6.13 9.44
CA ALA A 657 28.08 -6.26 10.62
C ALA A 657 27.41 -7.65 10.68
N GLY A 658 26.91 -8.16 9.55
CA GLY A 658 26.35 -9.51 9.45
C GLY A 658 27.38 -10.59 9.75
N ASN A 659 28.60 -10.49 9.21
CA ASN A 659 29.69 -11.41 9.50
C ASN A 659 30.13 -11.33 10.97
N ALA A 660 30.28 -10.12 11.53
CA ALA A 660 30.62 -9.92 12.93
C ALA A 660 29.53 -10.46 13.89
N LEU A 661 28.26 -10.29 13.53
CA LEU A 661 27.13 -10.90 14.21
C LEU A 661 27.24 -12.43 14.16
N VAL A 662 27.43 -13.03 12.97
CA VAL A 662 27.58 -14.48 12.78
C VAL A 662 28.71 -15.05 13.65
N GLU A 663 29.89 -14.42 13.69
CA GLU A 663 30.98 -14.86 14.57
C GLU A 663 30.64 -14.73 16.06
N ARG A 664 29.87 -13.70 16.45
CA ARG A 664 29.44 -13.48 17.83
C ARG A 664 28.35 -14.44 18.29
N ILE A 665 27.44 -14.86 17.41
CA ILE A 665 26.34 -15.78 17.74
C ILE A 665 26.70 -17.26 17.56
N LYS A 666 27.73 -17.59 16.76
CA LYS A 666 28.23 -18.97 16.59
C LYS A 666 28.50 -19.68 17.94
N PRO A 667 29.19 -19.07 18.94
CA PRO A 667 29.34 -19.67 20.27
C PRO A 667 28.03 -19.86 21.01
N LEU A 668 27.08 -18.92 20.88
CA LEU A 668 25.78 -18.96 21.55
C LEU A 668 24.94 -20.13 21.04
N ALA A 669 24.81 -20.25 19.71
CA ALA A 669 24.14 -21.38 19.07
C ALA A 669 24.83 -22.71 19.41
N LYS A 670 26.17 -22.76 19.37
CA LYS A 670 26.94 -23.96 19.75
C LYS A 670 26.69 -24.37 21.21
N ALA A 671 26.46 -23.43 22.13
CA ALA A 671 26.11 -23.72 23.51
C ALA A 671 24.72 -24.37 23.67
N THR A 672 23.83 -24.26 22.67
CA THR A 672 22.51 -24.91 22.63
C THR A 672 22.52 -26.31 22.00
N THR A 673 23.66 -26.81 21.53
CA THR A 673 23.75 -28.10 20.81
C THR A 673 23.24 -29.27 21.66
N ILE A 674 22.21 -29.97 21.17
CA ILE A 674 21.66 -31.19 21.77
C ILE A 674 21.96 -32.43 20.91
N PRO A 675 21.82 -33.66 21.44
CA PRO A 675 21.93 -34.88 20.63
C PRO A 675 20.99 -34.85 19.43
N GLY A 676 21.54 -35.13 18.24
CA GLY A 676 20.83 -35.04 16.97
C GLY A 676 21.09 -33.76 16.17
N CYS A 677 21.61 -32.70 16.76
CA CYS A 677 21.99 -31.49 16.01
C CYS A 677 23.24 -31.75 15.14
N GLU A 678 23.08 -31.74 13.81
CA GLU A 678 24.15 -32.01 12.85
C GLU A 678 24.51 -30.73 12.05
N GLY A 679 25.78 -30.34 12.09
CA GLY A 679 26.30 -29.15 11.39
C GLY A 679 26.57 -27.95 12.30
N SER A 680 26.80 -26.79 11.68
CA SER A 680 27.14 -25.53 12.35
C SER A 680 26.47 -24.34 11.68
N LEU A 681 26.23 -23.28 12.45
CA LEU A 681 25.60 -22.04 11.97
C LEU A 681 26.39 -21.43 10.79
N GLY A 682 25.67 -21.07 9.71
CA GLY A 682 26.25 -20.59 8.45
C GLY A 682 26.19 -21.58 7.26
N GLY A 683 25.53 -22.73 7.39
CA GLY A 683 25.18 -23.59 6.25
C GLY A 683 23.85 -23.18 5.58
N PHE A 684 23.58 -23.66 4.36
CA PHE A 684 22.33 -23.42 3.61
C PHE A 684 21.06 -24.03 4.25
N GLY A 685 21.18 -24.74 5.37
CA GLY A 685 20.09 -25.34 6.11
C GLY A 685 20.59 -26.12 7.31
N SER A 686 19.71 -26.36 8.28
CA SER A 686 19.97 -27.21 9.45
C SER A 686 19.70 -28.69 9.10
N VAL A 687 20.51 -29.59 9.66
CA VAL A 687 20.27 -31.04 9.61
C VAL A 687 20.08 -31.54 11.05
N PHE A 688 19.08 -32.40 11.25
CA PHE A 688 18.77 -32.93 12.58
C PHE A 688 18.47 -34.43 12.54
N ASP A 689 19.28 -35.23 13.22
CA ASP A 689 19.17 -36.67 13.37
C ASP A 689 18.23 -37.03 14.53
N LEU A 690 17.01 -37.44 14.18
CA LEU A 690 15.96 -37.82 15.12
C LEU A 690 16.32 -39.08 15.92
N GLU A 691 17.09 -40.00 15.37
CA GLU A 691 17.43 -41.25 16.07
C GLU A 691 18.41 -40.96 17.22
N LYS A 692 19.44 -40.14 16.97
CA LYS A 692 20.36 -39.64 18.00
C LYS A 692 19.67 -38.80 19.07
N ALA A 693 18.58 -38.12 18.74
CA ALA A 693 17.76 -37.38 19.69
C ALA A 693 16.79 -38.25 20.53
N GLY A 694 16.80 -39.58 20.36
CA GLY A 694 15.90 -40.51 21.06
C GLY A 694 14.51 -40.66 20.41
N PHE A 695 14.35 -40.12 19.20
CA PHE A 695 13.13 -40.14 18.37
C PHE A 695 13.27 -41.03 17.12
N GLY A 696 13.88 -42.20 17.28
CA GLY A 696 13.76 -43.30 16.33
C GLY A 696 12.40 -44.00 16.41
N GLY A 697 11.95 -44.56 15.28
CA GLY A 697 10.76 -45.43 15.17
C GLY A 697 9.55 -44.83 14.41
N PRO A 698 8.61 -45.68 13.94
CA PRO A 698 7.45 -45.27 13.12
C PRO A 698 6.30 -44.63 13.93
N ASP A 699 6.44 -44.53 15.24
CA ASP A 699 5.50 -43.90 16.16
C ASP A 699 5.79 -42.40 16.42
N VAL A 700 6.88 -41.88 15.85
CA VAL A 700 7.30 -40.48 15.97
C VAL A 700 6.57 -39.60 14.94
N LEU A 701 6.22 -38.38 15.38
CA LEU A 701 5.69 -37.29 14.57
C LEU A 701 6.54 -36.03 14.82
N LEU A 702 6.68 -35.19 13.80
CA LEU A 702 7.22 -33.84 13.95
C LEU A 702 6.08 -32.84 14.15
N VAL A 703 6.34 -31.82 14.97
CA VAL A 703 5.44 -30.69 15.21
C VAL A 703 6.24 -29.42 14.97
N SER A 704 5.76 -28.55 14.08
CA SER A 704 6.37 -27.25 13.76
C SER A 704 5.45 -26.11 14.16
N GLY A 705 5.99 -25.11 14.87
CA GLY A 705 5.31 -23.87 15.22
C GLY A 705 6.08 -22.67 14.69
N THR A 706 5.36 -21.62 14.30
CA THR A 706 5.94 -20.33 13.91
C THR A 706 5.07 -19.19 14.41
N ASP A 707 5.71 -18.18 14.98
CA ASP A 707 5.09 -16.92 15.41
C ASP A 707 6.18 -15.82 15.48
N GLY A 708 5.77 -14.57 15.65
CA GLY A 708 6.65 -13.46 15.99
C GLY A 708 6.37 -12.92 17.38
N VAL A 709 6.98 -11.78 17.73
CA VAL A 709 6.68 -11.07 18.99
C VAL A 709 5.71 -9.88 18.81
N GLY A 710 5.16 -9.74 17.59
CA GLY A 710 4.08 -8.82 17.27
C GLY A 710 4.35 -7.36 17.61
N THR A 711 3.32 -6.63 18.01
CA THR A 711 3.45 -5.18 18.29
C THR A 711 4.14 -4.85 19.63
N LYS A 712 4.64 -5.84 20.38
CA LYS A 712 5.56 -5.64 21.53
C LYS A 712 6.83 -4.93 21.07
N LEU A 713 7.32 -5.24 19.86
CA LEU A 713 8.43 -4.56 19.18
C LEU A 713 8.32 -3.04 19.24
N ARG A 714 7.16 -2.48 18.89
CA ARG A 714 6.93 -1.03 18.87
C ARG A 714 6.90 -0.38 20.26
N LEU A 715 6.77 -1.16 21.34
CA LEU A 715 6.99 -0.67 22.69
C LEU A 715 8.45 -0.84 23.11
N ALA A 716 9.05 -2.00 22.83
CA ALA A 716 10.46 -2.29 23.11
C ALA A 716 11.40 -1.28 22.44
N GLN A 717 11.24 -1.03 21.13
CA GLN A 717 11.98 -0.02 20.36
C GLN A 717 11.89 1.39 20.98
N ARG A 718 10.76 1.73 21.61
CA ARG A 718 10.55 3.01 22.31
C ARG A 718 11.12 3.02 23.72
N ALA A 719 11.00 1.92 24.46
CA ALA A 719 11.57 1.76 25.80
C ALA A 719 13.11 1.69 25.76
N SER A 720 13.68 1.22 24.66
CA SER A 720 15.12 1.32 24.39
C SER A 720 15.61 2.78 24.33
N LEU A 721 14.74 3.78 24.18
CA LEU A 721 15.15 5.20 24.14
C LEU A 721 15.28 5.86 25.52
N ILE A 722 14.82 5.21 26.60
CA ILE A 722 14.77 5.78 27.97
C ILE A 722 15.77 5.17 28.96
N GLY A 723 16.38 4.03 28.63
CA GLY A 723 17.30 3.31 29.51
C GLY A 723 18.79 3.52 29.20
N ASP A 724 19.64 3.11 30.13
CA ASP A 724 21.08 2.98 29.87
C ASP A 724 21.37 1.80 28.90
N THR A 725 22.63 1.62 28.51
CA THR A 725 23.02 0.57 27.56
C THR A 725 22.73 -0.85 28.05
N ARG A 726 22.64 -1.10 29.35
CA ARG A 726 22.28 -2.41 29.92
C ARG A 726 20.79 -2.65 29.74
N THR A 727 19.94 -1.66 30.06
CA THR A 727 18.49 -1.74 29.86
C THR A 727 18.12 -2.06 28.41
N LYS A 728 18.84 -1.50 27.42
CA LYS A 728 18.67 -1.82 25.99
C LYS A 728 18.97 -3.29 25.68
N ALA A 729 20.11 -3.80 26.13
CA ALA A 729 20.51 -5.20 25.92
C ALA A 729 19.55 -6.17 26.62
N ASP A 730 19.07 -5.83 27.81
CA ASP A 730 18.14 -6.65 28.57
C ASP A 730 16.75 -6.72 27.92
N ILE A 731 16.25 -5.61 27.36
CA ILE A 731 15.03 -5.60 26.54
C ILE A 731 15.20 -6.45 25.27
N ALA A 732 16.33 -6.32 24.56
CA ALA A 732 16.61 -7.11 23.36
C ALA A 732 16.69 -8.62 23.66
N ARG A 733 17.41 -9.01 24.73
CA ARG A 733 17.46 -10.38 25.24
C ARG A 733 16.08 -10.89 25.63
N GLY A 734 15.25 -10.04 26.24
CA GLY A 734 13.86 -10.34 26.54
C GLY A 734 13.01 -10.66 25.31
N LEU A 735 13.19 -9.92 24.21
CA LEU A 735 12.53 -10.20 22.92
C LEU A 735 13.01 -11.51 22.27
N GLY A 736 14.28 -11.88 22.45
CA GLY A 736 14.79 -13.19 22.00
C GLY A 736 14.13 -14.35 22.75
N ILE A 737 13.96 -14.20 24.07
CA ILE A 737 13.22 -15.15 24.92
C ILE A 737 11.74 -15.17 24.53
N ASP A 738 11.10 -14.00 24.27
CA ASP A 738 9.73 -13.94 23.75
C ASP A 738 9.59 -14.77 22.46
N LEU A 739 10.51 -14.60 21.51
CA LEU A 739 10.46 -15.26 20.20
C LEU A 739 10.49 -16.79 20.32
N VAL A 740 11.35 -17.31 21.20
CA VAL A 740 11.38 -18.76 21.49
C VAL A 740 10.13 -19.18 22.23
N ALA A 741 9.69 -18.44 23.25
CA ALA A 741 8.52 -18.79 24.04
C ALA A 741 7.25 -18.89 23.17
N MET A 742 7.04 -17.96 22.24
CA MET A 742 5.86 -17.97 21.36
C MET A 742 5.78 -19.25 20.49
N CYS A 743 6.91 -19.76 20.00
CA CYS A 743 6.89 -20.98 19.17
C CYS A 743 7.05 -22.27 19.98
N ALA A 744 7.97 -22.30 20.95
CA ALA A 744 8.34 -23.48 21.71
C ALA A 744 7.25 -23.90 22.70
N ASN A 745 6.56 -22.94 23.33
CA ASN A 745 5.44 -23.25 24.23
C ASN A 745 4.29 -23.87 23.44
N ASP A 746 3.95 -23.31 22.28
CA ASP A 746 2.86 -23.81 21.43
C ASP A 746 3.09 -25.27 21.03
N ILE A 747 4.26 -25.62 20.48
CA ILE A 747 4.55 -27.02 20.16
C ILE A 747 4.66 -27.92 21.41
N ALA A 748 5.14 -27.38 22.54
CA ALA A 748 5.20 -28.14 23.78
C ALA A 748 3.80 -28.46 24.34
N THR A 749 2.80 -27.59 24.12
CA THR A 749 1.41 -27.89 24.48
C THR A 749 0.77 -29.02 23.66
N MET A 750 1.33 -29.34 22.49
CA MET A 750 1.01 -30.54 21.69
C MET A 750 1.70 -31.82 22.23
N GLY A 751 2.46 -31.72 23.33
CA GLY A 751 3.24 -32.82 23.90
C GLY A 751 4.60 -33.04 23.22
N ALA A 752 4.97 -32.19 22.25
CA ALA A 752 6.27 -32.30 21.57
C ALA A 752 7.40 -31.82 22.47
N GLN A 753 8.53 -32.52 22.40
CA GLN A 753 9.80 -32.00 22.91
C GLN A 753 10.41 -31.12 21.82
N PRO A 754 10.67 -29.82 22.06
CA PRO A 754 11.42 -28.98 21.13
C PRO A 754 12.77 -29.64 20.80
N LEU A 755 13.17 -29.60 19.51
CA LEU A 755 14.43 -30.16 19.02
C LEU A 755 15.34 -29.07 18.49
N PHE A 756 14.83 -28.26 17.57
CA PHE A 756 15.58 -27.13 17.04
C PHE A 756 14.72 -25.89 16.83
N PHE A 757 15.40 -24.76 16.76
CA PHE A 757 14.84 -23.44 16.50
C PHE A 757 15.59 -22.76 15.36
N LEU A 758 14.86 -22.01 14.54
CA LEU A 758 15.39 -21.07 13.57
C LEU A 758 14.79 -19.69 13.82
N ASP A 759 15.60 -18.64 13.75
CA ASP A 759 15.16 -17.25 13.86
C ASP A 759 15.24 -16.51 12.51
N TYR A 760 14.41 -15.49 12.36
CA TYR A 760 14.42 -14.54 11.27
C TYR A 760 14.39 -13.14 11.87
N TYR A 761 15.43 -12.35 11.62
CA TYR A 761 15.56 -10.98 12.08
C TYR A 761 15.62 -10.03 10.88
N ALA A 762 14.65 -9.14 10.77
CA ALA A 762 14.56 -8.12 9.73
C ALA A 762 14.72 -6.72 10.34
N THR A 763 15.51 -5.82 9.74
CA THR A 763 15.73 -4.47 10.30
C THR A 763 15.98 -3.42 9.23
N GLY A 764 15.71 -2.15 9.51
CA GLY A 764 16.07 -1.04 8.61
C GLY A 764 17.56 -0.69 8.63
N ALA A 765 18.27 -1.05 9.69
CA ALA A 765 19.73 -0.97 9.85
C ALA A 765 20.19 -1.97 10.93
N LEU A 766 21.35 -2.62 10.77
CA LEU A 766 21.81 -3.69 11.68
C LEU A 766 22.63 -3.14 12.84
N ASP A 767 21.99 -3.06 14.01
CA ASP A 767 22.67 -2.95 15.30
C ASP A 767 23.15 -4.35 15.72
N VAL A 768 24.46 -4.58 15.60
CA VAL A 768 25.10 -5.87 15.96
C VAL A 768 24.98 -6.16 17.46
N ASP A 769 25.01 -5.15 18.34
CA ASP A 769 24.91 -5.35 19.78
C ASP A 769 23.47 -5.70 20.19
N ALA A 770 22.48 -4.97 19.65
CA ALA A 770 21.07 -5.27 19.89
C ALA A 770 20.65 -6.61 19.29
N CYS A 771 21.07 -6.90 18.04
CA CYS A 771 20.78 -8.17 17.39
C CYS A 771 21.49 -9.33 18.10
N ALA A 772 22.77 -9.20 18.47
CA ALA A 772 23.47 -10.24 19.24
C ALA A 772 22.87 -10.43 20.65
N SER A 773 22.37 -9.38 21.30
CA SER A 773 21.66 -9.49 22.58
C SER A 773 20.32 -10.19 22.41
N LEU A 774 19.61 -9.94 21.30
CA LEU A 774 18.40 -10.66 20.94
C LEU A 774 18.69 -12.13 20.66
N VAL A 775 19.71 -12.46 19.86
CA VAL A 775 20.10 -13.85 19.59
C VAL A 775 20.69 -14.54 20.83
N GLU A 776 21.32 -13.82 21.76
CA GLU A 776 21.63 -14.34 23.10
C GLU A 776 20.36 -14.71 23.86
N GLY A 777 19.30 -13.92 23.75
CA GLY A 777 17.96 -14.23 24.26
C GLY A 777 17.32 -15.44 23.58
N VAL A 778 17.48 -15.59 22.26
CA VAL A 778 17.04 -16.76 21.51
C VAL A 778 17.82 -18.00 21.96
N ALA A 779 19.14 -17.93 22.10
CA ALA A 779 19.97 -19.04 22.53
C ALA A 779 19.67 -19.45 23.99
N ASP A 780 19.52 -18.49 24.91
CA ASP A 780 19.09 -18.72 26.28
C ASP A 780 17.67 -19.34 26.33
N GLY A 781 16.75 -18.83 25.51
CA GLY A 781 15.40 -19.38 25.37
C GLY A 781 15.40 -20.81 24.84
N CYS A 782 16.25 -21.12 23.85
CA CYS A 782 16.42 -22.46 23.28
C CYS A 782 17.00 -23.43 24.32
N ALA A 783 18.07 -23.03 25.01
CA ALA A 783 18.70 -23.82 26.07
C ALA A 783 17.71 -24.12 27.21
N LYS A 784 16.95 -23.13 27.66
CA LYS A 784 15.87 -23.29 28.67
C LYS A 784 14.69 -24.14 28.18
N SER A 785 14.47 -24.20 26.88
CA SER A 785 13.43 -25.03 26.23
C SER A 785 13.91 -26.43 25.86
N GLY A 786 15.21 -26.71 25.94
CA GLY A 786 15.80 -28.00 25.58
C GLY A 786 15.98 -28.22 24.08
N CYS A 787 16.03 -27.17 23.26
CA CYS A 787 16.27 -27.24 21.82
C CYS A 787 17.56 -26.51 21.39
N ALA A 788 18.05 -26.85 20.19
CA ALA A 788 19.21 -26.20 19.58
C ALA A 788 18.81 -25.05 18.63
N LEU A 789 19.36 -23.86 18.84
CA LEU A 789 19.38 -22.80 17.83
C LEU A 789 20.27 -23.27 16.67
N SER A 790 19.65 -23.69 15.57
CA SER A 790 20.33 -24.48 14.54
C SER A 790 20.58 -23.74 13.23
N GLY A 791 20.16 -22.48 13.15
CA GLY A 791 20.28 -21.61 11.99
C GLY A 791 19.28 -20.47 12.07
N GLY A 792 19.29 -19.60 11.07
CA GLY A 792 18.42 -18.43 11.00
C GLY A 792 18.87 -17.49 9.89
N GLU A 793 18.14 -16.40 9.70
CA GLU A 793 18.39 -15.39 8.67
C GLU A 793 18.39 -13.98 9.30
N THR A 794 19.36 -13.16 8.94
CA THR A 794 19.45 -11.75 9.35
C THR A 794 19.44 -10.86 8.12
N ALA A 795 18.34 -10.14 7.91
CA ALA A 795 18.09 -9.32 6.74
C ALA A 795 17.99 -7.83 7.11
N GLU A 796 19.00 -7.05 6.74
CA GLU A 796 18.84 -5.60 6.65
C GLU A 796 18.00 -5.28 5.38
N MET A 797 16.83 -4.68 5.59
CA MET A 797 15.89 -4.25 4.54
C MET A 797 15.55 -2.76 4.73
N PRO A 798 16.54 -1.87 4.55
CA PRO A 798 16.39 -0.43 4.57
C PRO A 798 15.34 0.02 3.56
N GLY A 799 14.44 0.90 3.99
CA GLY A 799 13.31 1.38 3.17
C GLY A 799 12.06 0.50 3.24
N LEU A 800 12.18 -0.78 3.63
CA LEU A 800 11.02 -1.58 4.08
C LEU A 800 10.76 -1.34 5.58
N TYR A 801 11.83 -1.27 6.36
CA TYR A 801 11.82 -0.89 7.78
C TYR A 801 12.55 0.46 7.96
N GLY A 802 12.07 1.27 8.91
CA GLY A 802 12.70 2.55 9.26
C GLY A 802 13.96 2.38 10.11
N ALA A 803 14.72 3.46 10.31
CA ALA A 803 15.89 3.44 11.19
C ALA A 803 15.48 3.06 12.64
N GLY A 804 16.10 2.01 13.18
CA GLY A 804 15.75 1.46 14.50
C GLY A 804 14.48 0.59 14.54
N ASP A 805 13.75 0.47 13.43
CA ASP A 805 12.68 -0.52 13.29
C ASP A 805 13.27 -1.86 12.90
N PHE A 806 12.88 -2.89 13.65
CA PHE A 806 13.14 -4.29 13.34
C PHE A 806 11.90 -5.15 13.61
N ASP A 807 11.90 -6.34 13.04
CA ASP A 807 10.84 -7.35 13.07
C ASP A 807 11.46 -8.74 13.20
N VAL A 808 10.75 -9.65 13.88
CA VAL A 808 11.29 -10.97 14.21
C VAL A 808 10.23 -12.06 14.10
N ALA A 809 10.61 -13.16 13.47
CA ALA A 809 9.83 -14.39 13.38
C ALA A 809 10.67 -15.59 13.83
N GLY A 810 10.02 -16.55 14.48
CA GLY A 810 10.63 -17.78 14.98
C GLY A 810 10.01 -19.00 14.33
N PHE A 811 10.79 -20.08 14.28
CA PHE A 811 10.37 -21.37 13.75
C PHE A 811 10.91 -22.46 14.66
N CYS A 812 10.05 -23.10 15.46
CA CYS A 812 10.44 -24.20 16.33
C CYS A 812 9.93 -25.53 15.78
N VAL A 813 10.81 -26.52 15.71
CA VAL A 813 10.47 -27.90 15.36
C VAL A 813 10.77 -28.80 16.55
N GLY A 814 9.79 -29.62 16.92
CA GLY A 814 9.89 -30.63 17.96
C GLY A 814 9.43 -31.99 17.48
N ALA A 815 9.68 -33.01 18.29
CA ALA A 815 9.20 -34.36 18.05
C ALA A 815 8.32 -34.88 19.19
N VAL A 816 7.32 -35.67 18.84
CA VAL A 816 6.37 -36.29 19.77
C VAL A 816 6.12 -37.73 19.35
N ARG A 817 5.94 -38.64 20.31
CA ARG A 817 5.46 -40.00 20.02
C ARG A 817 3.94 -39.98 20.01
N LYS A 818 3.28 -40.72 19.11
CA LYS A 818 1.82 -40.73 18.94
C LYS A 818 1.02 -40.92 20.25
N ARG A 819 1.56 -41.67 21.21
CA ARG A 819 0.96 -41.90 22.55
C ARG A 819 1.05 -40.68 23.48
N ASP A 820 2.03 -39.81 23.28
CA ASP A 820 2.39 -38.66 24.11
C ASP A 820 1.82 -37.34 23.53
N LEU A 821 1.17 -37.41 22.35
CA LEU A 821 0.49 -36.29 21.69
C LEU A 821 -0.66 -35.74 22.55
N LEU A 822 -0.72 -34.41 22.62
CA LEU A 822 -1.80 -33.62 23.21
C LEU A 822 -2.44 -32.74 22.12
N PRO A 823 -3.71 -32.30 22.29
CA PRO A 823 -4.65 -32.70 23.34
C PRO A 823 -5.26 -34.10 23.10
N ARG A 824 -5.42 -34.86 24.18
CA ARG A 824 -6.12 -36.16 24.23
C ARG A 824 -7.62 -35.94 24.41
N THR A 825 -8.25 -35.24 23.46
CA THR A 825 -9.65 -34.80 23.55
C THR A 825 -10.66 -35.94 23.80
N SER A 826 -10.41 -37.13 23.25
CA SER A 826 -11.22 -38.34 23.48
C SER A 826 -11.18 -38.87 24.92
N SER A 827 -10.20 -38.42 25.73
CA SER A 827 -10.10 -38.75 27.15
C SER A 827 -10.66 -37.67 28.07
N MET A 828 -11.02 -36.49 27.56
CA MET A 828 -11.54 -35.39 28.38
C MET A 828 -13.00 -35.63 28.78
N GLN A 829 -13.36 -35.21 29.99
CA GLN A 829 -14.72 -35.33 30.52
C GLN A 829 -15.09 -34.15 31.43
N ALA A 830 -16.38 -33.95 31.67
CA ALA A 830 -16.84 -32.99 32.67
C ALA A 830 -16.34 -33.39 34.07
N GLY A 831 -15.82 -32.42 34.83
CA GLY A 831 -15.16 -32.63 36.11
C GLY A 831 -13.63 -32.75 36.04
N ASP A 832 -13.02 -32.79 34.85
CA ASP A 832 -11.58 -32.57 34.71
C ASP A 832 -11.20 -31.17 35.19
N VAL A 833 -10.05 -31.05 35.84
CA VAL A 833 -9.60 -29.82 36.51
C VAL A 833 -8.75 -28.97 35.56
N LEU A 834 -8.97 -27.66 35.62
CA LEU A 834 -8.16 -26.64 34.97
C LEU A 834 -7.13 -26.10 35.96
N ILE A 835 -5.84 -26.30 35.68
CA ILE A 835 -4.74 -25.80 36.53
C ILE A 835 -3.94 -24.77 35.74
N GLY A 836 -3.95 -23.53 36.20
CA GLY A 836 -3.18 -22.43 35.64
C GLY A 836 -1.78 -22.36 36.22
N VAL A 837 -0.83 -21.88 35.41
CA VAL A 837 0.50 -21.44 35.84
C VAL A 837 0.66 -19.96 35.49
N ALA A 838 1.18 -19.17 36.44
CA ALA A 838 1.27 -17.73 36.29
C ALA A 838 2.21 -17.28 35.16
N SER A 839 1.78 -16.26 34.41
CA SER A 839 2.64 -15.55 33.47
C SER A 839 3.64 -14.63 34.20
N SER A 840 4.73 -14.30 33.52
CA SER A 840 5.73 -13.30 33.93
C SER A 840 5.24 -11.85 33.75
N GLY A 841 4.14 -11.64 33.04
CA GLY A 841 3.65 -10.34 32.58
C GLY A 841 2.78 -10.50 31.34
N VAL A 842 2.68 -9.44 30.52
CA VAL A 842 1.97 -9.51 29.23
C VAL A 842 2.84 -10.30 28.24
N HIS A 843 2.36 -11.45 27.79
CA HIS A 843 3.00 -12.21 26.70
C HIS A 843 2.99 -11.40 25.39
N ALA A 844 3.87 -11.74 24.43
CA ALA A 844 4.15 -10.89 23.26
C ALA A 844 2.92 -10.44 22.43
N ASN A 845 1.87 -11.27 22.38
CA ASN A 845 0.61 -10.91 21.73
C ASN A 845 -0.33 -10.08 22.65
N GLY A 846 -0.91 -9.01 22.09
CA GLY A 846 -1.83 -8.09 22.79
C GLY A 846 -1.33 -6.63 22.90
N PHE A 847 -0.07 -6.35 22.54
CA PHE A 847 0.55 -5.03 22.72
C PHE A 847 -0.07 -3.88 21.89
N SER A 848 -0.89 -4.19 20.89
CA SER A 848 -1.68 -3.20 20.16
C SER A 848 -2.68 -2.46 21.06
N LEU A 849 -3.22 -3.13 22.08
CA LEU A 849 -4.06 -2.48 23.10
C LEU A 849 -3.20 -1.82 24.18
N VAL A 850 -2.12 -2.47 24.64
CA VAL A 850 -1.15 -1.89 25.62
C VAL A 850 -0.65 -0.52 25.16
N ARG A 851 -0.24 -0.38 23.90
CA ARG A 851 0.24 0.90 23.34
C ARG A 851 -0.84 1.99 23.33
N LYS A 852 -2.10 1.63 23.08
CA LYS A 852 -3.25 2.56 23.14
C LYS A 852 -3.59 2.94 24.59
N ALA A 853 -3.50 1.98 25.52
CA ALA A 853 -3.70 2.20 26.95
C ALA A 853 -2.64 3.14 27.53
N LEU A 854 -1.35 2.91 27.22
CA LEU A 854 -0.24 3.80 27.55
C LEU A 854 -0.46 5.23 27.06
N ALA A 855 -0.79 5.41 25.78
CA ALA A 855 -1.04 6.73 25.20
C ALA A 855 -2.24 7.45 25.85
N LYS A 856 -3.32 6.70 26.16
CA LYS A 856 -4.50 7.22 26.86
C LYS A 856 -4.17 7.63 28.30
N PHE A 857 -3.45 6.80 29.05
CA PHE A 857 -3.08 7.07 30.44
C PHE A 857 -2.07 8.21 30.55
N ALA A 858 -1.07 8.28 29.67
CA ALA A 858 -0.13 9.40 29.60
C ALA A 858 -0.86 10.75 29.41
N LYS A 859 -1.83 10.79 28.49
CA LYS A 859 -2.70 11.96 28.29
C LYS A 859 -3.56 12.29 29.51
N GLN A 860 -4.06 11.30 30.24
CA GLN A 860 -4.84 11.50 31.48
C GLN A 860 -3.98 12.06 32.63
N GLN A 861 -2.73 11.62 32.74
CA GLN A 861 -1.76 12.09 33.74
C GLN A 861 -1.02 13.38 33.33
N ASN A 862 -1.37 13.96 32.17
CA ASN A 862 -0.67 15.11 31.56
C ASN A 862 0.86 14.94 31.51
N THR A 863 1.31 13.74 31.13
CA THR A 863 2.72 13.35 31.08
C THR A 863 3.07 12.71 29.72
N SER A 864 4.36 12.55 29.44
CA SER A 864 4.82 11.85 28.23
C SER A 864 4.79 10.33 28.43
N ILE A 865 4.64 9.58 27.33
CA ILE A 865 4.74 8.11 27.38
C ILE A 865 6.13 7.67 27.88
N PHE A 866 7.18 8.43 27.59
CA PHE A 866 8.55 8.15 28.04
C PHE A 866 8.70 8.29 29.56
N ALA A 867 8.25 9.40 30.14
CA ALA A 867 8.27 9.59 31.59
C ALA A 867 7.39 8.56 32.32
N LEU A 868 6.27 8.17 31.70
CA LEU A 868 5.39 7.12 32.23
C LEU A 868 6.05 5.73 32.21
N LEU A 869 6.87 5.42 31.19
CA LEU A 869 7.57 4.15 31.04
C LEU A 869 8.80 4.03 31.95
N ASP A 870 9.47 5.13 32.23
CA ASP A 870 10.62 5.19 33.15
C ASP A 870 10.19 5.19 34.63
N ALA A 871 9.03 5.76 34.94
CA ALA A 871 8.48 5.79 36.29
C ALA A 871 8.37 4.37 36.91
N PRO A 872 8.62 4.21 38.23
CA PRO A 872 8.39 2.96 38.94
C PRO A 872 6.96 2.46 38.72
N ALA A 873 6.81 1.17 38.42
CA ALA A 873 5.50 0.57 38.18
C ALA A 873 4.56 0.70 39.39
N SER A 874 5.11 0.73 40.61
CA SER A 874 4.41 1.05 41.86
C SER A 874 3.78 2.45 41.84
N SER A 875 4.41 3.46 41.24
CA SER A 875 3.89 4.84 41.21
C SER A 875 2.63 5.00 40.35
N VAL A 876 2.36 4.06 39.44
CA VAL A 876 1.12 4.00 38.64
C VAL A 876 0.18 2.87 39.08
N GLY A 877 0.57 2.10 40.10
CA GLY A 877 -0.14 0.93 40.60
C GLY A 877 -0.11 -0.28 39.64
N ALA A 878 0.90 -0.38 38.79
CA ALA A 878 1.20 -1.56 37.98
C ALA A 878 2.01 -2.63 38.74
N GLY A 879 2.51 -2.28 39.94
CA GLY A 879 3.18 -3.18 40.89
C GLY A 879 4.68 -3.31 40.66
N GLY A 880 5.46 -3.42 41.75
CA GLY A 880 6.92 -3.50 41.72
C GLY A 880 7.61 -2.13 41.62
N ASP A 881 8.86 -2.05 42.07
CA ASP A 881 9.66 -0.80 42.07
C ASP A 881 10.57 -0.67 40.84
N GLU A 882 10.60 -1.68 39.97
CA GLU A 882 11.18 -1.53 38.63
C GLU A 882 10.34 -0.59 37.76
N SER A 883 10.91 -0.09 36.66
CA SER A 883 10.20 0.81 35.75
C SER A 883 9.00 0.12 35.08
N LEU A 884 7.97 0.90 34.75
CA LEU A 884 6.79 0.39 34.03
C LEU A 884 7.18 -0.27 32.69
N ALA A 885 8.25 0.20 32.03
CA ALA A 885 8.84 -0.45 30.87
C ALA A 885 9.29 -1.88 31.17
N SER A 886 10.00 -2.11 32.28
CA SER A 886 10.46 -3.44 32.70
C SER A 886 9.28 -4.40 32.92
N VAL A 887 8.27 -3.98 33.68
CA VAL A 887 7.09 -4.81 33.99
C VAL A 887 6.26 -5.11 32.73
N LEU A 888 6.13 -4.14 31.82
CA LEU A 888 5.43 -4.36 30.55
C LEU A 888 6.24 -5.20 29.55
N LEU A 889 7.57 -5.09 29.54
CA LEU A 889 8.42 -5.79 28.57
C LEU A 889 8.98 -7.11 29.10
N ALA A 890 8.63 -7.50 30.34
CA ALA A 890 8.93 -8.78 30.95
C ALA A 890 8.87 -9.93 29.91
N PRO A 891 9.90 -10.78 29.78
CA PRO A 891 9.93 -11.81 28.74
C PRO A 891 8.80 -12.82 28.94
N THR A 892 8.14 -13.23 27.85
CA THR A 892 7.14 -14.30 27.85
C THR A 892 7.75 -15.55 28.49
N ARG A 893 7.06 -16.10 29.49
CA ARG A 893 7.57 -17.21 30.27
C ARG A 893 7.69 -18.47 29.40
N LEU A 894 8.84 -19.13 29.49
CA LEU A 894 9.09 -20.41 28.82
C LEU A 894 8.46 -21.54 29.63
N TYR A 895 7.64 -22.35 28.98
CA TYR A 895 6.92 -23.49 29.56
C TYR A 895 7.33 -24.85 28.96
N ALA A 896 8.27 -24.89 28.01
CA ALA A 896 8.72 -26.15 27.43
C ALA A 896 9.31 -27.11 28.48
N SER A 897 10.08 -26.59 29.45
CA SER A 897 10.56 -27.34 30.60
C SER A 897 9.43 -27.74 31.57
N THR A 898 8.46 -26.86 31.81
CA THR A 898 7.23 -27.14 32.57
C THR A 898 6.46 -28.33 31.98
N MET A 899 6.20 -28.29 30.66
CA MET A 899 5.60 -29.40 29.90
C MET A 899 6.44 -30.68 30.03
N GLY A 900 7.77 -30.56 29.91
CA GLY A 900 8.72 -31.65 30.07
C GLY A 900 8.66 -32.34 31.45
N ALA A 901 8.45 -31.57 32.52
CA ALA A 901 8.29 -32.08 33.88
C ALA A 901 6.94 -32.80 34.10
N VAL A 902 5.86 -32.27 33.52
CA VAL A 902 4.51 -32.80 33.76
C VAL A 902 4.04 -33.86 32.75
N ARG A 903 4.76 -34.07 31.63
CA ARG A 903 4.37 -35.01 30.56
C ARG A 903 4.12 -36.45 31.02
N GLN A 904 4.69 -36.86 32.16
CA GLN A 904 4.53 -38.20 32.73
C GLN A 904 3.37 -38.30 33.74
N VAL A 905 2.63 -37.21 34.02
CA VAL A 905 1.42 -37.25 34.85
C VAL A 905 0.34 -38.05 34.11
N PRO A 906 -0.13 -39.21 34.63
CA PRO A 906 -1.00 -40.11 33.86
C PRO A 906 -2.32 -39.45 33.44
N GLY A 907 -2.89 -38.62 34.32
CA GLY A 907 -4.12 -37.88 34.06
C GLY A 907 -3.97 -36.61 33.20
N LEU A 908 -2.81 -36.30 32.61
CA LEU A 908 -2.65 -35.13 31.74
C LEU A 908 -3.37 -35.34 30.39
N ARG A 909 -4.32 -34.45 30.07
CA ARG A 909 -5.20 -34.56 28.89
C ARG A 909 -4.99 -33.45 27.87
N GLY A 910 -4.54 -32.27 28.29
CA GLY A 910 -4.22 -31.16 27.38
C GLY A 910 -3.50 -30.02 28.09
N ALA A 911 -2.94 -29.11 27.30
CA ALA A 911 -2.35 -27.85 27.78
C ALA A 911 -2.66 -26.73 26.77
N ALA A 912 -2.81 -25.49 27.21
CA ALA A 912 -3.01 -24.33 26.37
C ALA A 912 -2.07 -23.20 26.79
N HIS A 913 -1.25 -22.73 25.86
CA HIS A 913 -0.45 -21.52 26.03
C HIS A 913 -1.36 -20.30 25.85
N ILE A 914 -1.35 -19.38 26.81
CA ILE A 914 -2.28 -18.25 26.85
C ILE A 914 -1.54 -16.99 26.40
N THR A 915 -1.87 -16.50 25.20
CA THR A 915 -1.22 -15.35 24.56
C THR A 915 -2.28 -14.41 23.96
N GLY A 916 -2.31 -14.25 22.62
CA GLY A 916 -3.29 -13.44 21.90
C GLY A 916 -4.61 -14.20 21.75
N GLY A 917 -5.72 -13.54 22.07
CA GLY A 917 -7.01 -14.20 22.24
C GLY A 917 -7.24 -14.72 23.68
N GLY A 918 -6.20 -14.68 24.52
CA GLY A 918 -6.29 -14.92 25.96
C GLY A 918 -6.94 -16.25 26.33
N LEU A 919 -7.52 -16.32 27.53
CA LEU A 919 -8.14 -17.54 28.03
C LEU A 919 -9.37 -17.94 27.22
N THR A 920 -10.13 -16.98 26.69
CA THR A 920 -11.41 -17.25 26.01
C THR A 920 -11.27 -17.70 24.57
N GLU A 921 -10.13 -17.46 23.89
CA GLU A 921 -9.87 -17.97 22.54
C GLU A 921 -8.72 -18.99 22.46
N ASN A 922 -7.81 -19.07 23.44
CA ASN A 922 -6.73 -20.08 23.44
C ASN A 922 -7.16 -21.39 24.09
N LEU A 923 -7.79 -21.36 25.28
CA LEU A 923 -8.18 -22.59 25.98
C LEU A 923 -9.19 -23.45 25.17
N PRO A 924 -10.17 -22.90 24.43
CA PRO A 924 -11.03 -23.70 23.56
C PRO A 924 -10.31 -24.53 22.48
N ARG A 925 -9.10 -24.13 22.05
CA ARG A 925 -8.35 -24.81 20.98
C ARG A 925 -7.95 -26.24 21.35
N VAL A 926 -8.00 -26.58 22.64
CA VAL A 926 -7.63 -27.91 23.16
C VAL A 926 -8.80 -28.71 23.75
N LEU A 927 -10.02 -28.20 23.64
CA LEU A 927 -11.23 -28.87 24.14
C LEU A 927 -12.00 -29.57 23.00
N PRO A 928 -12.65 -30.71 23.24
CA PRO A 928 -13.63 -31.26 22.31
C PRO A 928 -14.91 -30.41 22.31
N ASP A 929 -15.63 -30.39 21.17
CA ASP A 929 -16.81 -29.54 20.96
C ASP A 929 -17.91 -29.65 22.01
N HIS A 930 -18.03 -30.82 22.67
CA HIS A 930 -19.06 -31.11 23.67
C HIS A 930 -18.71 -30.67 25.09
N LEU A 931 -17.49 -30.16 25.32
CA LEU A 931 -17.04 -29.62 26.61
C LEU A 931 -16.78 -28.12 26.53
N MET A 932 -16.81 -27.47 27.69
CA MET A 932 -16.42 -26.09 27.88
C MET A 932 -15.59 -25.92 29.16
N ALA A 933 -14.68 -24.96 29.16
CA ALA A 933 -13.99 -24.53 30.37
C ALA A 933 -14.88 -23.59 31.21
N LYS A 934 -15.11 -23.97 32.47
CA LYS A 934 -15.66 -23.10 33.51
C LYS A 934 -14.52 -22.60 34.37
N VAL A 935 -14.16 -21.34 34.19
CA VAL A 935 -13.01 -20.71 34.83
C VAL A 935 -13.46 -19.94 36.06
N THR A 936 -12.89 -20.25 37.22
CA THR A 936 -13.11 -19.51 38.47
C THR A 936 -12.25 -18.23 38.46
N PRO A 937 -12.80 -17.05 38.81
CA PRO A 937 -12.01 -15.82 38.86
C PRO A 937 -10.88 -15.89 39.91
N TRP A 938 -9.68 -15.46 39.51
CA TRP A 938 -8.51 -15.33 40.38
C TRP A 938 -8.24 -13.87 40.76
N ALA A 939 -7.23 -13.64 41.60
CA ALA A 939 -6.72 -12.31 41.90
C ALA A 939 -5.91 -11.80 40.70
N LEU A 940 -6.35 -10.71 40.09
CA LEU A 940 -5.71 -10.12 38.93
C LEU A 940 -4.38 -9.44 39.35
N PRO A 941 -3.23 -9.72 38.72
CA PRO A 941 -1.99 -9.05 39.11
C PRO A 941 -2.04 -7.54 38.85
N PRO A 942 -1.33 -6.70 39.65
CA PRO A 942 -1.38 -5.25 39.57
C PRO A 942 -1.17 -4.66 38.17
N LEU A 943 -0.31 -5.28 37.34
CA LEU A 943 -0.07 -4.89 35.96
C LEU A 943 -1.35 -4.90 35.11
N PHE A 944 -2.15 -5.95 35.23
CA PHE A 944 -3.39 -6.11 34.46
C PHE A 944 -4.53 -5.27 35.02
N GLU A 945 -4.52 -4.98 36.33
CA GLU A 945 -5.40 -3.94 36.88
C GLU A 945 -5.05 -2.56 36.34
N TRP A 946 -3.76 -2.21 36.29
CA TRP A 946 -3.31 -0.96 35.71
C TRP A 946 -3.69 -0.87 34.23
N LEU A 947 -3.52 -1.95 33.45
CA LEU A 947 -4.00 -2.01 32.06
C LEU A 947 -5.52 -1.78 31.97
N ARG A 948 -6.32 -2.41 32.85
CA ARG A 948 -7.77 -2.18 32.95
C ARG A 948 -8.07 -0.69 33.19
N ARG A 949 -7.37 -0.05 34.13
CA ARG A 949 -7.51 1.39 34.46
C ARG A 949 -7.07 2.29 33.29
N ALA A 950 -5.93 2.00 32.67
CA ALA A 950 -5.35 2.74 31.55
C ALA A 950 -6.21 2.67 30.27
N CYS A 951 -6.88 1.54 30.02
CA CYS A 951 -7.92 1.42 29.00
C CYS A 951 -9.17 2.26 29.31
N GLY A 952 -9.36 2.71 30.55
CA GLY A 952 -10.54 3.44 31.02
C GLY A 952 -11.66 2.55 31.55
N GLY A 953 -11.31 1.42 32.18
CA GLY A 953 -12.26 0.45 32.73
C GLY A 953 -12.58 -0.70 31.78
N LEU A 954 -11.55 -1.40 31.28
CA LEU A 954 -11.74 -2.55 30.38
C LEU A 954 -12.66 -3.62 31.01
N PRO A 955 -13.73 -4.06 30.34
CA PRO A 955 -14.57 -5.16 30.80
C PRO A 955 -13.80 -6.46 31.01
N ASP A 956 -14.25 -7.32 31.93
CA ASP A 956 -13.54 -8.55 32.30
C ASP A 956 -13.45 -9.54 31.13
N ASP A 957 -14.52 -9.66 30.33
CA ASP A 957 -14.61 -10.48 29.13
C ASP A 957 -13.62 -10.03 28.06
N GLU A 958 -13.50 -8.73 27.80
CA GLU A 958 -12.52 -8.18 26.86
C GLU A 958 -11.09 -8.27 27.41
N LEU A 959 -10.90 -8.17 28.73
CA LEU A 959 -9.60 -8.28 29.40
C LEU A 959 -9.02 -9.70 29.30
N VAL A 960 -9.82 -10.74 29.60
CA VAL A 960 -9.38 -12.16 29.48
C VAL A 960 -9.37 -12.68 28.04
N ARG A 961 -9.95 -11.92 27.10
CA ARG A 961 -9.86 -12.16 25.65
C ARG A 961 -8.64 -11.49 25.03
N THR A 962 -8.27 -10.29 25.49
CA THR A 962 -7.13 -9.57 24.91
C THR A 962 -5.81 -9.98 25.53
N PHE A 963 -5.81 -10.31 26.82
CA PHE A 963 -4.61 -10.55 27.61
C PHE A 963 -4.65 -11.91 28.31
N ASN A 964 -3.47 -12.39 28.67
CA ASN A 964 -3.29 -13.58 29.51
C ASN A 964 -3.75 -13.37 30.97
N ALA A 965 -3.94 -12.11 31.39
CA ALA A 965 -4.48 -11.70 32.69
C ALA A 965 -3.79 -12.35 33.91
N GLY A 966 -2.49 -12.65 33.80
CA GLY A 966 -1.67 -13.26 34.84
C GLY A 966 -1.54 -14.78 34.75
N ILE A 967 -2.21 -15.44 33.80
CA ILE A 967 -2.14 -16.89 33.56
C ILE A 967 -1.46 -17.11 32.21
N GLY A 968 -0.30 -17.75 32.17
CA GLY A 968 0.42 -17.97 30.92
C GLY A 968 0.25 -19.37 30.31
N LEU A 969 -0.09 -20.37 31.14
CA LEU A 969 -0.33 -21.74 30.71
C LEU A 969 -1.51 -22.32 31.48
N VAL A 970 -2.36 -23.11 30.83
CA VAL A 970 -3.47 -23.85 31.47
C VAL A 970 -3.39 -25.33 31.11
N PHE A 971 -3.41 -26.19 32.12
CA PHE A 971 -3.51 -27.63 31.97
C PHE A 971 -4.96 -28.12 32.11
N VAL A 972 -5.32 -29.13 31.33
CA VAL A 972 -6.49 -29.98 31.53
C VAL A 972 -6.00 -31.32 32.10
N VAL A 973 -6.42 -31.64 33.33
CA VAL A 973 -5.99 -32.85 34.05
C VAL A 973 -7.19 -33.59 34.64
N ALA A 974 -7.12 -34.92 34.71
CA ALA A 974 -8.08 -35.72 35.48
C ALA A 974 -8.10 -35.28 36.95
N ALA A 975 -9.27 -35.18 37.56
CA ALA A 975 -9.41 -34.74 38.95
C ALA A 975 -8.63 -35.60 39.96
N SER A 976 -8.49 -36.90 39.69
CA SER A 976 -7.65 -37.85 40.45
C SER A 976 -6.16 -37.47 40.48
N ASP A 977 -5.68 -36.86 39.41
CA ASP A 977 -4.27 -36.61 39.14
C ASP A 977 -3.89 -35.13 39.33
N ALA A 978 -4.86 -34.27 39.67
CA ALA A 978 -4.64 -32.85 39.94
C ALA A 978 -3.59 -32.62 41.04
N ALA A 979 -3.56 -33.46 42.08
CA ALA A 979 -2.54 -33.41 43.12
C ALA A 979 -1.15 -33.84 42.60
N ALA A 980 -1.09 -34.83 41.71
CA ALA A 980 0.16 -35.26 41.08
C ALA A 980 0.71 -34.19 40.13
N LEU A 981 -0.16 -33.52 39.36
CA LEU A 981 0.21 -32.38 38.52
C LEU A 981 0.75 -31.22 39.36
N LYS A 982 0.03 -30.81 40.43
CA LYS A 982 0.52 -29.76 41.35
C LYS A 982 1.86 -30.13 41.98
N LYS A 983 2.06 -31.40 42.35
CA LYS A 983 3.35 -31.86 42.86
C LYS A 983 4.45 -31.76 41.80
N ALA A 984 4.21 -32.22 40.57
CA ALA A 984 5.18 -32.14 39.48
C ALA A 984 5.55 -30.68 39.12
N LEU A 985 4.57 -29.77 39.14
CA LEU A 985 4.78 -28.32 39.00
C LEU A 985 5.63 -27.78 40.17
N SER A 986 5.30 -28.15 41.41
CA SER A 986 6.08 -27.75 42.59
C SER A 986 7.52 -28.30 42.57
N ASP A 987 7.71 -29.55 42.14
CA ASP A 987 9.03 -30.19 42.00
C ASP A 987 9.88 -29.49 40.91
N ALA A 988 9.22 -28.91 39.90
CA ALA A 988 9.83 -28.08 38.85
C ALA A 988 10.01 -26.60 39.26
N ASN A 989 9.70 -26.23 40.52
CA ASN A 989 9.73 -24.85 41.04
C ASN A 989 8.79 -23.87 40.32
N GLU A 990 7.64 -24.36 39.83
CA GLU A 990 6.64 -23.53 39.15
C GLU A 990 5.88 -22.63 40.13
N GLY A 991 6.14 -21.33 40.05
CA GLY A 991 5.44 -20.31 40.82
C GLY A 991 4.06 -19.96 40.27
N GLY A 992 3.14 -19.57 41.17
CA GLY A 992 1.82 -19.04 40.82
C GLY A 992 0.88 -20.07 40.20
N VAL A 993 0.86 -21.30 40.75
CA VAL A 993 -0.10 -22.35 40.35
C VAL A 993 -1.49 -22.02 40.90
N VAL A 994 -2.50 -21.96 40.05
CA VAL A 994 -3.87 -21.56 40.39
C VAL A 994 -4.86 -22.66 39.99
N ASP A 995 -5.77 -23.01 40.90
CA ASP A 995 -6.97 -23.78 40.55
C ASP A 995 -7.92 -22.90 39.74
N LEU A 996 -7.86 -23.04 38.41
CA LEU A 996 -8.64 -22.20 37.50
C LEU A 996 -10.06 -22.72 37.27
N GLY A 997 -10.43 -23.91 37.73
CA GLY A 997 -11.80 -24.42 37.63
C GLY A 997 -11.87 -25.80 37.00
N VAL A 998 -12.89 -26.05 36.19
CA VAL A 998 -13.19 -27.39 35.66
C VAL A 998 -13.74 -27.37 34.22
N LEU A 999 -13.64 -28.51 33.55
CA LEU A 999 -14.45 -28.78 32.35
C LEU A 999 -15.90 -29.12 32.74
N ALA A 1000 -16.85 -28.65 31.93
CA ALA A 1000 -18.27 -28.96 32.04
C ALA A 1000 -18.87 -29.30 30.68
N ALA A 1001 -20.03 -29.95 30.67
CA ALA A 1001 -20.79 -30.20 29.44
C ALA A 1001 -21.25 -28.88 28.79
N ARG A 1002 -21.08 -28.76 27.47
CA ARG A 1002 -21.38 -27.53 26.73
C ARG A 1002 -22.80 -27.52 26.17
N GLY A 1003 -23.66 -26.67 26.71
CA GLY A 1003 -25.05 -26.48 26.28
C GLY A 1003 -25.24 -25.46 25.13
N GLY A 1004 -24.36 -25.44 24.13
CA GLY A 1004 -24.42 -24.49 22.99
C GLY A 1004 -23.85 -23.08 23.25
N GLY A 1005 -23.39 -22.77 24.46
CA GLY A 1005 -22.72 -21.51 24.80
C GLY A 1005 -21.26 -21.40 24.32
N PRO A 1006 -20.53 -20.33 24.70
CA PRO A 1006 -19.10 -20.22 24.45
C PRO A 1006 -18.31 -21.36 25.11
N ALA A 1007 -17.18 -21.74 24.50
CA ALA A 1007 -16.36 -22.87 24.94
C ALA A 1007 -15.46 -22.57 26.17
N CYS A 1008 -15.40 -21.31 26.60
CA CYS A 1008 -14.71 -20.88 27.82
C CYS A 1008 -15.51 -19.73 28.46
N VAL A 1009 -15.77 -19.82 29.77
CA VAL A 1009 -16.53 -18.82 30.54
C VAL A 1009 -15.82 -18.57 31.87
N VAL A 1010 -15.60 -17.30 32.23
CA VAL A 1010 -15.14 -16.91 33.57
C VAL A 1010 -16.37 -16.64 34.45
N GLU A 1011 -16.57 -17.46 35.49
CA GLU A 1011 -17.76 -17.44 36.34
C GLU A 1011 -17.64 -16.40 37.47
N GLY A 1012 -17.77 -15.12 37.10
CA GLY A 1012 -17.82 -13.99 38.03
C GLY A 1012 -16.93 -12.83 37.59
N LYS A 1013 -16.63 -11.91 38.51
CA LYS A 1013 -15.72 -10.79 38.26
C LYS A 1013 -14.31 -11.09 38.75
N LEU A 1014 -13.32 -10.69 37.98
CA LEU A 1014 -11.90 -10.74 38.36
C LEU A 1014 -11.65 -9.75 39.50
N ARG A 1015 -11.12 -10.27 40.61
CA ARG A 1015 -10.89 -9.49 41.83
C ARG A 1015 -9.55 -8.77 41.76
N SER A 1016 -9.48 -7.61 42.39
CA SER A 1016 -8.23 -6.89 42.58
C SER A 1016 -7.34 -7.63 43.58
N SER A 1017 -6.03 -7.64 43.37
CA SER A 1017 -5.06 -7.99 44.40
C SER A 1017 -5.04 -6.87 45.45
N ALA A 1018 -5.37 -7.20 46.70
CA ALA A 1018 -5.50 -6.24 47.80
C ALA A 1018 -4.15 -5.71 48.30
#